data_AF-A0A956M8D5-F1
#
_entry.id   AF-A0A956M8D5-F1
#
_cell.length_a   1.000
_cell.length_b   1.000
_cell.length_c   1.000
_cell.angle_alpha   90.00
_cell.angle_beta   90.00
_cell.angle_gamma   90.00
#
_symmetry.space_group_name_H-M   'P 1'
#
loop_
_entity.id
_entity.type
_entity.pdbx_description
1 polymer ?
#
loop_
_entity_poly.entity_id
_entity_poly.type
_entity_poly.pdbx_seq_one_letter_code
_entity_poly.pdbx_strand_id
1 'polypeptide(L)'
;MVTNIIKNNLIAALLYFSSNTLQAQVPYPTDAPHWGSGIDCISCHQPHRNSEIKLTNLSGNANLCMSCHNEGGIANNNSFAEADKALPGISGTSHAWDIQVINPNHATLLPLNPELAQRIPDGYILCSTCHDPHVQKFPPFLRISNQSDALCKDCHRIRNIGRYTDSKMNKGSHPVGIEYPAADGRFRRKTVLSLPLSEANRVECTTCHSVHNANSGGANEGTGDGNLLRMKNDASLCKSCHVYQDHMGTTCLVCHQTHARNKQNIYMVNNSVPITESEIRPVIFTALTGENSFADNENEVDGICEVCHTKTTYFRNDGTGVHDHHYGENCTSCHNHADGFMPKGRKHENSWLILVSPGFHGRFIRESGWDLQQCMPCHGTDYNGGLVEVSCMGCHPSSPEGCTTCHGGKENRTGAPPKDIDNNLSTAATGVGAHTAHLTEGELSSGFSCKICHIVPDSLHTTDHVDTELPAEVSFNGLAKQEDAAPEWDGTTCQNSYCHGNFTLGNRTNSPQWTRVDGTQDACGTCHALPPASPHPSNTRCYICHGDVVDANKNIIDKNLHINGETNVKGQHPTGWMSTSSANFHGIFIRVSSWNLKQCQDCHGDDYSGGLVGSSCLSCHPSSPEGCTVCHGGMDNNSGAPPEDIDGNHLTSARGIGAHTAHLSTGKLSTGFACETCHTVPGTFDVAGHVDSDLPAEIHFGGLARQEGANPTWDGTTCQNSYCHGNFTMGDQTNDPTWTISDGTQAACGTCHSLPPQGRHSKNDRCHLCHSDVVSSTNKIINNVLHINGKADVRSRDCLSCHNQTPAFTTVEEGVNSIPKTD
;
A
#
# COMPACT_ATOMS: atom_id res chain seq x y z
N MET A 1 29.59 -66.79 33.62
CA MET A 1 29.30 -66.16 32.31
C MET A 1 27.78 -66.06 32.20
N VAL A 2 27.22 -64.92 32.63
CA VAL A 2 26.79 -63.78 31.78
C VAL A 2 25.34 -64.02 31.31
N THR A 3 24.31 -63.63 32.08
CA THR A 3 23.60 -62.31 32.25
C THR A 3 22.34 -62.24 31.37
N ASN A 4 21.17 -61.67 31.71
CA ASN A 4 20.59 -60.95 32.85
C ASN A 4 19.05 -61.05 32.66
N ILE A 5 18.29 -61.71 33.54
CA ILE A 5 17.49 -61.20 34.69
C ILE A 5 16.31 -60.28 34.32
N ILE A 6 15.12 -60.90 34.37
CA ILE A 6 13.80 -60.32 34.63
C ILE A 6 13.51 -60.56 36.12
N LYS A 7 13.11 -59.54 36.90
CA LYS A 7 12.41 -59.70 38.20
C LYS A 7 11.83 -58.37 38.76
N ASN A 8 10.50 -58.28 38.73
CA ASN A 8 9.53 -58.05 39.81
C ASN A 8 9.86 -57.24 41.10
N ASN A 9 8.84 -56.43 41.45
CA ASN A 9 8.15 -56.25 42.75
C ASN A 9 8.51 -55.14 43.76
N LEU A 10 7.48 -54.33 44.05
CA LEU A 10 6.88 -53.96 45.35
C LEU A 10 7.74 -53.93 46.63
N ILE A 11 7.55 -52.84 47.39
CA ILE A 11 7.79 -52.65 48.84
C ILE A 11 6.47 -52.01 49.37
N ALA A 12 5.55 -52.66 50.12
CA ALA A 12 5.55 -53.10 51.52
C ALA A 12 5.84 -51.95 52.53
N ALA A 13 5.22 -51.74 53.69
CA ALA A 13 4.04 -52.19 54.45
C ALA A 13 4.15 -51.48 55.83
N LEU A 14 3.05 -51.32 56.59
CA LEU A 14 2.90 -51.18 58.09
C LEU A 14 1.73 -50.22 58.39
N LEU A 15 0.50 -50.66 58.73
CA LEU A 15 -0.05 -51.32 59.93
C LEU A 15 -0.35 -50.40 61.15
N TYR A 16 -1.57 -50.60 61.69
CA TYR A 16 -2.10 -50.31 63.06
C TYR A 16 -2.66 -48.91 63.43
N PHE A 17 -4.01 -48.75 63.50
CA PHE A 17 -4.85 -48.81 64.71
C PHE A 17 -6.32 -48.41 64.43
N SER A 18 -7.18 -48.69 65.41
CA SER A 18 -8.60 -49.04 65.33
C SER A 18 -9.61 -47.95 65.76
N SER A 19 -10.85 -48.13 65.26
CA SER A 19 -12.18 -47.92 65.89
C SER A 19 -12.78 -46.50 66.07
N ASN A 20 -14.10 -46.44 65.76
CA ASN A 20 -15.14 -45.41 66.01
C ASN A 20 -15.16 -44.23 65.02
N THR A 21 -16.26 -43.82 64.37
CA THR A 21 -17.72 -44.00 64.56
C THR A 21 -18.42 -43.55 63.27
N LEU A 22 -19.67 -44.01 63.08
CA LEU A 22 -20.61 -43.59 62.03
C LEU A 22 -20.51 -42.11 61.63
N GLN A 23 -20.28 -41.86 60.34
CA GLN A 23 -21.06 -40.87 59.60
C GLN A 23 -21.23 -41.43 58.18
N ALA A 24 -22.45 -41.84 57.84
CA ALA A 24 -22.81 -42.09 56.46
C ALA A 24 -22.65 -40.76 55.70
N GLN A 25 -21.56 -40.62 54.96
CA GLN A 25 -21.44 -39.54 54.00
C GLN A 25 -22.25 -39.98 52.78
N VAL A 26 -23.51 -39.54 52.77
CA VAL A 26 -24.30 -39.42 51.54
C VAL A 26 -23.39 -38.75 50.52
N PRO A 27 -23.13 -39.34 49.34
CA PRO A 27 -22.40 -38.64 48.31
C PRO A 27 -23.29 -37.46 47.90
N TYR A 28 -22.90 -36.26 48.30
CA TYR A 28 -23.47 -35.04 47.74
C TYR A 28 -23.32 -35.13 46.22
N PRO A 29 -24.38 -34.80 45.45
CA PRO A 29 -24.29 -34.80 44.00
C PRO A 29 -23.18 -33.83 43.60
N THR A 30 -22.19 -34.34 42.86
CA THR A 30 -21.23 -33.51 42.15
C THR A 30 -21.98 -32.86 40.99
N ASP A 31 -22.80 -31.86 41.29
CA ASP A 31 -23.53 -31.07 40.31
C ASP A 31 -22.55 -30.11 39.61
N ALA A 32 -22.39 -30.29 38.32
CA ALA A 32 -21.74 -29.30 37.46
C ALA A 32 -22.49 -29.24 36.12
N PRO A 33 -23.02 -28.07 35.75
CA PRO A 33 -23.07 -27.69 34.35
C PRO A 33 -21.79 -26.95 33.91
N HIS A 34 -21.02 -26.34 34.81
CA HIS A 34 -19.93 -25.43 34.43
C HIS A 34 -18.78 -25.41 35.45
N TRP A 35 -18.06 -26.52 35.60
CA TRP A 35 -16.93 -26.60 36.53
C TRP A 35 -15.90 -25.49 36.21
N GLY A 36 -15.74 -24.53 37.14
CA GLY A 36 -14.89 -23.34 36.97
C GLY A 36 -15.62 -22.01 36.75
N SER A 37 -16.95 -21.99 36.56
CA SER A 37 -17.69 -20.78 36.11
C SER A 37 -18.66 -20.16 37.13
N GLY A 38 -18.72 -20.67 38.38
CA GLY A 38 -19.53 -20.07 39.45
C GLY A 38 -21.05 -20.25 39.35
N ILE A 39 -21.53 -21.27 38.63
CA ILE A 39 -22.97 -21.58 38.47
C ILE A 39 -23.40 -22.60 39.52
N ASP A 40 -24.46 -22.27 40.28
CA ASP A 40 -24.99 -23.06 41.39
C ASP A 40 -26.47 -23.43 41.16
N CYS A 41 -27.04 -24.30 41.97
CA CYS A 41 -28.42 -24.81 41.85
C CYS A 41 -29.44 -23.66 41.73
N ILE A 42 -29.23 -22.58 42.50
CA ILE A 42 -30.13 -21.42 42.52
C ILE A 42 -30.05 -20.55 41.26
N SER A 43 -29.04 -20.75 40.40
CA SER A 43 -28.96 -20.10 39.09
C SER A 43 -30.09 -20.59 38.17
N CYS A 44 -30.51 -21.84 38.33
CA CYS A 44 -31.58 -22.43 37.52
C CYS A 44 -32.87 -22.69 38.30
N HIS A 45 -32.77 -22.93 39.61
CA HIS A 45 -33.89 -23.35 40.46
C HIS A 45 -34.34 -22.31 41.48
N GLN A 46 -35.66 -22.26 41.73
CA GLN A 46 -36.27 -21.39 42.74
C GLN A 46 -36.84 -22.24 43.90
N PRO A 47 -36.08 -22.52 44.97
CA PRO A 47 -36.51 -23.49 45.98
C PRO A 47 -37.69 -23.03 46.87
N HIS A 48 -38.05 -21.74 46.90
CA HIS A 48 -39.07 -21.21 47.85
C HIS A 48 -39.98 -20.07 47.34
N ARG A 49 -40.23 -19.94 46.03
CA ARG A 49 -41.23 -18.99 45.51
C ARG A 49 -41.85 -19.46 44.19
N ASN A 50 -43.10 -19.94 44.24
CA ASN A 50 -44.16 -19.67 43.25
C ASN A 50 -45.45 -20.43 43.61
N SER A 51 -46.58 -19.85 43.20
CA SER A 51 -47.93 -20.42 43.21
C SER A 51 -48.22 -21.31 41.99
N GLU A 52 -47.19 -21.61 41.19
CA GLU A 52 -47.25 -22.47 40.00
C GLU A 52 -46.17 -23.54 40.13
N ILE A 53 -46.52 -24.81 39.96
CA ILE A 53 -45.71 -26.00 40.28
C ILE A 53 -44.52 -26.14 39.32
N LYS A 54 -43.51 -25.27 39.39
CA LYS A 54 -42.26 -25.39 38.60
C LYS A 54 -41.06 -24.95 39.44
N LEU A 55 -40.08 -25.86 39.59
CA LEU A 55 -38.85 -25.67 40.36
C LEU A 55 -37.81 -24.78 39.67
N THR A 56 -38.08 -24.24 38.48
CA THR A 56 -37.13 -23.43 37.70
C THR A 56 -37.43 -21.93 37.80
N ASN A 57 -36.38 -21.09 37.73
CA ASN A 57 -36.50 -19.63 37.82
C ASN A 57 -37.18 -18.97 36.61
N LEU A 58 -37.26 -19.68 35.47
CA LEU A 58 -37.89 -19.23 34.25
C LEU A 58 -38.85 -20.30 33.71
N SER A 59 -39.92 -19.85 33.04
CA SER A 59 -40.88 -20.73 32.39
C SER A 59 -40.40 -21.11 30.99
N GLY A 60 -40.40 -22.42 30.70
CA GLY A 60 -39.94 -22.99 29.43
C GLY A 60 -38.47 -23.40 29.48
N ASN A 61 -38.16 -24.59 28.95
CA ASN A 61 -36.81 -25.13 28.98
C ASN A 61 -35.84 -24.30 28.13
N ALA A 62 -36.25 -23.94 26.91
CA ALA A 62 -35.43 -23.13 26.02
C ALA A 62 -35.14 -21.73 26.59
N ASN A 63 -36.16 -21.05 27.15
CA ASN A 63 -35.99 -19.75 27.81
C ASN A 63 -35.01 -19.82 28.98
N LEU A 64 -35.06 -20.89 29.78
CA LEU A 64 -34.12 -21.10 30.88
C LEU A 64 -32.68 -21.23 30.36
N CYS A 65 -32.46 -22.04 29.32
CA CYS A 65 -31.12 -22.22 28.73
C CYS A 65 -30.60 -20.92 28.07
N MET A 66 -31.43 -20.26 27.26
CA MET A 66 -31.07 -19.04 26.54
C MET A 66 -30.89 -17.83 27.46
N SER A 67 -31.38 -17.87 28.70
CA SER A 67 -31.07 -16.82 29.70
C SER A 67 -29.56 -16.68 29.97
N CYS A 68 -28.80 -17.74 29.75
CA CYS A 68 -27.34 -17.76 29.85
C CYS A 68 -26.68 -17.89 28.47
N HIS A 69 -27.26 -18.69 27.58
CA HIS A 69 -26.80 -18.92 26.21
C HIS A 69 -27.37 -17.87 25.24
N ASN A 70 -27.01 -16.61 25.44
CA ASN A 70 -27.31 -15.50 24.54
C ASN A 70 -26.07 -14.62 24.40
N GLU A 71 -26.04 -13.73 23.41
CA GLU A 71 -24.86 -12.89 23.10
C GLU A 71 -24.36 -12.07 24.29
N GLY A 72 -25.27 -11.60 25.17
CA GLY A 72 -24.95 -10.84 26.38
C GLY A 72 -24.85 -11.70 27.65
N GLY A 73 -25.03 -13.01 27.53
CA GLY A 73 -25.09 -13.94 28.66
C GLY A 73 -23.72 -14.49 29.06
N ILE A 74 -23.68 -15.14 30.22
CA ILE A 74 -22.47 -15.76 30.76
C ILE A 74 -21.94 -16.93 29.89
N ALA A 75 -22.76 -17.48 29.00
CA ALA A 75 -22.42 -18.57 28.08
C ALA A 75 -22.52 -18.12 26.61
N ASN A 76 -22.13 -16.88 26.32
CA ASN A 76 -22.19 -16.25 25.00
C ASN A 76 -21.38 -16.98 23.90
N ASN A 77 -20.34 -17.75 24.25
CA ASN A 77 -19.59 -18.56 23.29
C ASN A 77 -20.44 -19.65 22.60
N ASN A 78 -21.60 -19.99 23.16
CA ASN A 78 -22.60 -20.87 22.55
C ASN A 78 -23.98 -20.20 22.68
N SER A 79 -24.11 -18.98 22.15
CA SER A 79 -25.37 -18.24 22.17
C SER A 79 -26.39 -18.82 21.19
N PHE A 80 -27.67 -18.79 21.59
CA PHE A 80 -28.81 -19.11 20.75
C PHE A 80 -29.83 -17.97 20.82
N ALA A 81 -30.47 -17.70 19.68
CA ALA A 81 -31.63 -16.84 19.56
C ALA A 81 -32.79 -17.61 18.93
N GLU A 82 -34.03 -17.11 19.07
CA GLU A 82 -35.19 -17.75 18.42
C GLU A 82 -35.05 -17.80 16.88
N ALA A 83 -34.28 -16.88 16.28
CA ALA A 83 -33.97 -16.92 14.85
C ALA A 83 -33.09 -18.12 14.44
N ASP A 84 -32.34 -18.72 15.37
CA ASP A 84 -31.52 -19.91 15.10
C ASP A 84 -32.36 -21.18 15.00
N LYS A 85 -33.61 -21.15 15.47
CA LYS A 85 -34.54 -22.29 15.40
C LYS A 85 -34.78 -22.66 13.94
N ALA A 86 -34.40 -23.88 13.56
CA ALA A 86 -34.55 -24.36 12.20
C ALA A 86 -36.03 -24.38 11.74
N LEU A 87 -36.25 -23.71 10.62
CA LEU A 87 -37.41 -23.85 9.74
C LEU A 87 -36.92 -24.53 8.45
N PRO A 88 -37.03 -25.87 8.34
CA PRO A 88 -36.39 -26.62 7.26
C PRO A 88 -36.82 -26.15 5.86
N GLY A 89 -35.83 -25.79 5.03
CA GLY A 89 -36.02 -25.23 3.69
C GLY A 89 -36.23 -23.71 3.65
N ILE A 90 -36.24 -23.03 4.80
CA ILE A 90 -36.51 -21.60 4.91
C ILE A 90 -35.35 -20.89 5.62
N SER A 91 -35.10 -21.18 6.90
CA SER A 91 -34.12 -20.45 7.72
C SER A 91 -33.71 -21.22 8.97
N GLY A 92 -32.71 -20.71 9.69
CA GLY A 92 -32.28 -21.22 10.99
C GLY A 92 -31.02 -22.10 10.91
N THR A 93 -30.25 -22.07 11.99
CA THR A 93 -28.91 -22.67 12.07
C THR A 93 -28.83 -23.82 13.07
N SER A 94 -29.86 -24.02 13.89
CA SER A 94 -29.85 -24.97 15.00
C SER A 94 -31.12 -25.80 15.04
N HIS A 95 -30.99 -27.05 15.47
CA HIS A 95 -32.10 -27.98 15.54
C HIS A 95 -33.28 -27.39 16.30
N ALA A 96 -34.48 -27.52 15.75
CA ALA A 96 -35.68 -26.93 16.33
C ALA A 96 -35.95 -27.46 17.75
N TRP A 97 -36.41 -26.56 18.62
CA TRP A 97 -36.91 -26.84 19.97
C TRP A 97 -38.37 -26.37 20.11
N ASP A 98 -39.05 -26.82 21.16
CA ASP A 98 -40.48 -26.57 21.39
C ASP A 98 -41.36 -27.02 20.22
N ILE A 99 -40.92 -28.06 19.48
CA ILE A 99 -41.66 -28.67 18.37
C ILE A 99 -42.02 -30.12 18.67
N GLN A 100 -43.13 -30.59 18.11
CA GLN A 100 -43.57 -31.99 18.26
C GLN A 100 -42.50 -32.95 17.73
N VAL A 101 -42.12 -33.92 18.56
CA VAL A 101 -41.10 -34.92 18.22
C VAL A 101 -41.55 -35.84 17.08
N ILE A 102 -42.84 -36.15 16.99
CA ILE A 102 -43.40 -36.96 15.90
C ILE A 102 -43.75 -36.02 14.75
N ASN A 103 -43.02 -36.14 13.64
CA ASN A 103 -43.25 -35.34 12.44
C ASN A 103 -43.04 -36.20 11.18
N PRO A 104 -44.11 -36.58 10.47
CA PRO A 104 -44.02 -37.37 9.25
C PRO A 104 -43.22 -36.69 8.13
N ASN A 105 -43.33 -35.37 7.98
CA ASN A 105 -42.64 -34.60 6.93
C ASN A 105 -41.11 -34.60 7.11
N HIS A 106 -40.65 -34.84 8.34
CA HIS A 106 -39.23 -34.94 8.67
C HIS A 106 -38.80 -36.34 9.11
N ALA A 107 -39.69 -37.32 8.97
CA ALA A 107 -39.43 -38.73 9.24
C ALA A 107 -38.90 -38.99 10.67
N THR A 108 -39.54 -38.38 11.67
CA THR A 108 -39.21 -38.54 13.09
C THR A 108 -40.27 -39.33 13.84
N LEU A 109 -39.81 -40.05 14.86
CA LEU A 109 -40.61 -40.84 15.78
C LEU A 109 -40.15 -40.56 17.23
N LEU A 110 -40.95 -40.98 18.21
CA LEU A 110 -40.50 -41.01 19.61
C LEU A 110 -39.19 -41.84 19.74
N PRO A 111 -38.23 -41.39 20.57
CA PRO A 111 -37.03 -42.15 20.86
C PRO A 111 -37.39 -43.45 21.58
N LEU A 112 -36.64 -44.51 21.29
CA LEU A 112 -36.73 -45.78 21.99
C LEU A 112 -35.85 -45.79 23.23
N ASN A 113 -34.82 -44.92 23.29
CA ASN A 113 -33.96 -44.84 24.44
C ASN A 113 -34.72 -44.24 25.65
N PRO A 114 -34.75 -44.93 26.80
CA PRO A 114 -35.48 -44.45 27.98
C PRO A 114 -35.02 -43.08 28.50
N GLU A 115 -33.73 -42.77 28.41
CA GLU A 115 -33.18 -41.50 28.91
C GLU A 115 -33.66 -40.31 28.08
N LEU A 116 -33.82 -40.50 26.77
CA LEU A 116 -34.37 -39.47 25.87
C LEU A 116 -35.90 -39.40 26.01
N ALA A 117 -36.58 -40.55 26.02
CA ALA A 117 -38.04 -40.65 26.06
C ALA A 117 -38.64 -40.00 27.32
N GLN A 118 -37.96 -40.09 28.47
CA GLN A 118 -38.38 -39.45 29.71
C GLN A 118 -38.31 -37.91 29.67
N ARG A 119 -37.65 -37.32 28.67
CA ARG A 119 -37.35 -35.88 28.59
C ARG A 119 -38.02 -35.22 27.39
N ILE A 120 -39.21 -35.70 27.06
CA ILE A 120 -40.11 -35.17 26.03
C ILE A 120 -41.46 -34.87 26.69
N PRO A 121 -41.55 -33.79 27.50
CA PRO A 121 -42.82 -33.41 28.11
C PRO A 121 -43.83 -33.02 27.02
N ASP A 122 -45.05 -33.53 27.14
CA ASP A 122 -46.16 -33.25 26.22
C ASP A 122 -45.85 -33.50 24.72
N GLY A 123 -44.87 -34.36 24.43
CA GLY A 123 -44.47 -34.70 23.05
C GLY A 123 -43.50 -33.70 22.39
N TYR A 124 -43.00 -32.70 23.12
CA TYR A 124 -42.12 -31.67 22.57
C TYR A 124 -40.63 -31.97 22.80
N ILE A 125 -39.82 -31.75 21.77
CA ILE A 125 -38.36 -31.81 21.88
C ILE A 125 -37.80 -30.51 22.44
N LEU A 126 -36.87 -30.62 23.38
CA LEU A 126 -36.26 -29.51 24.11
C LEU A 126 -34.74 -29.67 24.14
N CYS A 127 -34.00 -28.63 24.55
CA CYS A 127 -32.56 -28.70 24.75
C CYS A 127 -32.19 -29.85 25.71
N SER A 128 -32.96 -29.96 26.80
CA SER A 128 -32.79 -31.00 27.82
C SER A 128 -33.20 -32.42 27.38
N THR A 129 -33.79 -32.59 26.19
CA THR A 129 -34.02 -33.92 25.62
C THR A 129 -32.68 -34.56 25.23
N CYS A 130 -31.77 -33.78 24.63
CA CYS A 130 -30.44 -34.26 24.24
C CYS A 130 -29.41 -34.05 25.35
N HIS A 131 -29.51 -32.94 26.08
CA HIS A 131 -28.52 -32.55 27.09
C HIS A 131 -28.99 -32.82 28.53
N ASP A 132 -28.09 -33.28 29.38
CA ASP A 132 -28.23 -33.36 30.82
C ASP A 132 -27.54 -32.17 31.50
N PRO A 133 -28.30 -31.18 32.00
CA PRO A 133 -27.71 -30.04 32.68
C PRO A 133 -27.10 -30.38 34.04
N HIS A 134 -27.34 -31.58 34.58
CA HIS A 134 -26.85 -31.97 35.91
C HIS A 134 -25.56 -32.79 35.85
N VAL A 135 -25.30 -33.52 34.75
CA VAL A 135 -24.22 -34.51 34.68
C VAL A 135 -23.52 -34.52 33.33
N GLN A 136 -22.19 -34.34 33.36
CA GLN A 136 -21.31 -34.46 32.19
C GLN A 136 -20.93 -35.93 31.91
N LYS A 137 -21.90 -36.77 31.54
CA LYS A 137 -21.63 -38.20 31.28
C LYS A 137 -21.01 -38.45 29.90
N PHE A 138 -21.52 -37.76 28.89
CA PHE A 138 -21.02 -37.81 27.52
C PHE A 138 -20.82 -36.37 27.01
N PRO A 139 -19.60 -35.88 26.79
CA PRO A 139 -19.39 -34.51 26.38
C PRO A 139 -20.00 -34.16 24.99
N PRO A 140 -20.58 -32.97 24.78
CA PRO A 140 -20.92 -31.96 25.78
C PRO A 140 -22.33 -32.19 26.35
N PHE A 141 -22.38 -32.77 27.54
CA PHE A 141 -23.56 -33.00 28.38
C PHE A 141 -24.64 -33.85 27.72
N LEU A 142 -24.32 -34.71 26.77
CA LEU A 142 -25.28 -35.59 26.13
C LEU A 142 -25.79 -36.66 27.10
N ARG A 143 -27.09 -36.97 27.04
CA ARG A 143 -27.72 -38.03 27.86
C ARG A 143 -27.25 -39.43 27.48
N ILE A 144 -26.98 -39.64 26.21
CA ILE A 144 -26.47 -40.90 25.67
C ILE A 144 -25.27 -40.61 24.77
N SER A 145 -24.43 -41.63 24.57
CA SER A 145 -23.33 -41.56 23.62
C SER A 145 -23.88 -41.30 22.20
N ASN A 146 -23.29 -40.34 21.49
CA ASN A 146 -23.59 -40.12 20.08
C ASN A 146 -22.65 -40.89 19.13
N GLN A 147 -21.99 -41.94 19.61
CA GLN A 147 -21.14 -42.75 18.75
C GLN A 147 -21.94 -43.33 17.58
N SER A 148 -21.45 -43.15 16.35
CA SER A 148 -22.14 -43.53 15.11
C SER A 148 -23.54 -42.92 14.97
N ASP A 149 -23.73 -41.69 15.44
CA ASP A 149 -24.98 -40.92 15.39
C ASP A 149 -26.18 -41.63 16.04
N ALA A 150 -25.93 -42.33 17.15
CA ALA A 150 -26.97 -43.05 17.88
C ALA A 150 -28.14 -42.15 18.34
N LEU A 151 -27.88 -40.89 18.74
CA LEU A 151 -28.94 -39.92 19.09
C LEU A 151 -29.84 -39.67 17.89
N CYS A 152 -29.25 -39.37 16.73
CA CYS A 152 -29.98 -39.04 15.52
C CYS A 152 -30.78 -40.24 15.04
N LYS A 153 -30.17 -41.43 15.04
CA LYS A 153 -30.77 -42.67 14.56
C LYS A 153 -31.92 -43.15 15.43
N ASP A 154 -32.03 -42.76 16.69
CA ASP A 154 -33.16 -43.17 17.54
C ASP A 154 -34.47 -42.50 17.08
N CYS A 155 -34.48 -41.17 16.99
CA CYS A 155 -35.63 -40.39 16.54
C CYS A 155 -35.83 -40.46 15.02
N HIS A 156 -34.75 -40.36 14.23
CA HIS A 156 -34.80 -40.38 12.75
C HIS A 156 -34.59 -41.78 12.15
N ARG A 157 -34.88 -42.86 12.88
CA ARG A 157 -34.70 -44.25 12.40
C ARG A 157 -35.36 -44.56 11.06
N ILE A 158 -36.41 -43.83 10.68
CA ILE A 158 -37.07 -43.97 9.37
C ILE A 158 -36.08 -43.68 8.21
N ARG A 159 -35.07 -42.84 8.42
CA ARG A 159 -34.03 -42.51 7.45
C ARG A 159 -32.83 -43.47 7.48
N ASN A 160 -32.72 -44.32 8.52
CA ASN A 160 -31.62 -45.26 8.69
C ASN A 160 -31.98 -46.63 8.09
N ILE A 161 -31.97 -46.72 6.75
CA ILE A 161 -32.49 -47.90 6.03
C ILE A 161 -31.43 -48.69 5.22
N GLY A 162 -30.15 -48.32 5.28
CA GLY A 162 -29.02 -49.07 4.67
C GLY A 162 -28.74 -48.70 3.21
N ARG A 163 -28.13 -49.60 2.41
CA ARG A 163 -27.98 -49.44 0.94
C ARG A 163 -29.08 -50.18 0.17
N TYR A 164 -29.39 -49.74 -1.04
CA TYR A 164 -30.34 -50.43 -1.92
C TYR A 164 -29.95 -51.91 -2.19
N THR A 165 -28.65 -52.21 -2.27
CA THR A 165 -28.16 -53.58 -2.44
C THR A 165 -28.42 -54.48 -1.24
N ASP A 166 -28.53 -53.90 -0.05
CA ASP A 166 -28.81 -54.65 1.18
C ASP A 166 -30.30 -55.05 1.23
N SER A 167 -31.18 -54.29 0.57
CA SER A 167 -32.60 -54.61 0.39
C SER A 167 -33.21 -53.80 -0.76
N LYS A 168 -33.85 -54.45 -1.75
CA LYS A 168 -34.53 -53.75 -2.85
C LYS A 168 -35.74 -52.90 -2.40
N MET A 169 -36.21 -53.11 -1.17
CA MET A 169 -37.22 -52.26 -0.52
C MET A 169 -36.62 -50.97 0.05
N ASN A 170 -35.31 -50.93 0.23
CA ASN A 170 -34.57 -49.74 0.64
C ASN A 170 -34.29 -48.84 -0.57
N LYS A 171 -35.37 -48.21 -1.04
CA LYS A 171 -35.35 -47.26 -2.15
C LYS A 171 -35.05 -45.82 -1.70
N GLY A 172 -34.53 -45.60 -0.48
CA GLY A 172 -34.83 -44.29 0.12
C GLY A 172 -34.05 -43.69 1.28
N SER A 173 -32.74 -43.76 1.33
CA SER A 173 -31.94 -42.75 2.03
C SER A 173 -30.48 -42.89 1.61
N HIS A 174 -29.71 -41.81 1.69
CA HIS A 174 -28.28 -41.92 1.55
C HIS A 174 -27.76 -42.86 2.65
N PRO A 175 -26.95 -43.88 2.31
CA PRO A 175 -26.50 -44.84 3.29
C PRO A 175 -25.57 -44.18 4.32
N VAL A 176 -25.81 -44.47 5.59
CA VAL A 176 -25.00 -44.07 6.75
C VAL A 176 -24.54 -45.32 7.51
N GLY A 177 -23.45 -45.21 8.27
CA GLY A 177 -22.81 -46.35 8.93
C GLY A 177 -22.00 -47.24 7.99
N ILE A 178 -21.68 -46.76 6.78
CA ILE A 178 -20.83 -47.45 5.80
C ILE A 178 -19.44 -46.82 5.75
N GLU A 179 -18.40 -47.63 5.57
CA GLU A 179 -17.07 -47.09 5.32
C GLU A 179 -17.06 -46.29 4.01
N TYR A 180 -16.42 -45.12 4.03
CA TYR A 180 -16.28 -44.30 2.84
C TYR A 180 -15.42 -45.01 1.77
N PRO A 181 -15.97 -45.31 0.58
CA PRO A 181 -15.35 -46.19 -0.41
C PRO A 181 -14.30 -45.46 -1.27
N ALA A 182 -13.23 -44.99 -0.65
CA ALA A 182 -12.23 -44.15 -1.29
C ALA A 182 -11.44 -44.79 -2.45
N ALA A 183 -11.49 -46.12 -2.57
CA ALA A 183 -10.86 -46.87 -3.66
C ALA A 183 -11.76 -46.98 -4.90
N ASP A 184 -13.05 -46.65 -4.76
CA ASP A 184 -14.00 -46.68 -5.87
C ASP A 184 -13.90 -45.37 -6.66
N GLY A 185 -13.67 -45.48 -7.97
CA GLY A 185 -13.44 -44.33 -8.85
C GLY A 185 -14.61 -43.34 -8.95
N ARG A 186 -15.79 -43.66 -8.40
CA ARG A 186 -16.94 -42.76 -8.31
C ARG A 186 -16.82 -41.75 -7.16
N PHE A 187 -15.83 -41.91 -6.29
CA PHE A 187 -15.66 -41.14 -5.06
C PHE A 187 -14.31 -40.44 -5.03
N ARG A 188 -14.26 -39.27 -4.39
CA ARG A 188 -13.03 -38.52 -4.17
C ARG A 188 -12.13 -39.23 -3.15
N ARG A 189 -10.85 -38.89 -3.13
CA ARG A 189 -9.92 -39.41 -2.12
C ARG A 189 -10.24 -38.82 -0.75
N LYS A 190 -10.07 -39.60 0.33
CA LYS A 190 -10.32 -39.15 1.72
C LYS A 190 -9.58 -37.85 2.08
N THR A 191 -8.38 -37.65 1.54
CA THR A 191 -7.52 -36.49 1.83
C THR A 191 -8.02 -35.16 1.28
N VAL A 192 -9.02 -35.17 0.37
CA VAL A 192 -9.55 -33.95 -0.27
C VAL A 192 -11.02 -33.70 0.09
N LEU A 193 -11.58 -34.45 1.05
CA LEU A 193 -12.96 -34.25 1.49
C LEU A 193 -13.06 -32.97 2.34
N SER A 194 -14.05 -32.14 2.03
CA SER A 194 -14.42 -30.97 2.84
C SER A 194 -15.36 -31.32 4.00
N LEU A 195 -16.01 -32.49 3.95
CA LEU A 195 -16.94 -32.96 4.97
C LEU A 195 -16.27 -33.97 5.91
N PRO A 196 -16.59 -33.95 7.22
CA PRO A 196 -16.00 -34.85 8.19
C PRO A 196 -16.55 -36.27 8.07
N LEU A 197 -15.66 -37.27 8.13
CA LEU A 197 -16.05 -38.66 8.38
C LEU A 197 -16.01 -38.96 9.89
N SER A 198 -16.71 -39.99 10.32
CA SER A 198 -16.57 -40.49 11.70
C SER A 198 -15.15 -41.00 11.99
N GLU A 199 -14.82 -41.20 13.27
CA GLU A 199 -13.52 -41.74 13.70
C GLU A 199 -13.15 -43.08 13.05
N ALA A 200 -14.14 -43.86 12.62
CA ALA A 200 -13.97 -45.12 11.90
C ALA A 200 -14.00 -44.97 10.37
N ASN A 201 -13.81 -43.76 9.84
CA ASN A 201 -13.88 -43.41 8.42
C ASN A 201 -15.22 -43.77 7.75
N ARG A 202 -16.32 -43.75 8.51
CA ARG A 202 -17.66 -44.01 7.99
C ARG A 202 -18.41 -42.72 7.71
N VAL A 203 -19.24 -42.76 6.67
CA VAL A 203 -20.27 -41.74 6.40
C VAL A 203 -21.37 -41.90 7.44
N GLU A 204 -21.65 -40.82 8.18
CA GLU A 204 -22.73 -40.77 9.17
C GLU A 204 -23.63 -39.56 8.89
N CYS A 205 -24.75 -39.39 9.59
CA CYS A 205 -25.64 -38.24 9.42
C CYS A 205 -24.90 -36.92 9.66
N THR A 206 -24.03 -36.89 10.66
CA THR A 206 -23.19 -35.75 11.06
C THR A 206 -22.04 -35.45 10.09
N THR A 207 -21.82 -36.31 9.08
CA THR A 207 -20.96 -35.98 7.94
C THR A 207 -21.53 -34.81 7.14
N CYS A 208 -22.84 -34.84 6.87
CA CYS A 208 -23.50 -33.76 6.12
C CYS A 208 -24.11 -32.70 7.04
N HIS A 209 -24.57 -33.12 8.23
CA HIS A 209 -25.32 -32.26 9.14
C HIS A 209 -24.49 -31.80 10.35
N SER A 210 -24.82 -30.61 10.87
CA SER A 210 -24.41 -30.15 12.20
C SER A 210 -25.64 -29.76 12.99
N VAL A 211 -25.79 -30.24 14.21
CA VAL A 211 -27.04 -30.05 14.99
C VAL A 211 -27.24 -28.59 15.40
N HIS A 212 -26.15 -27.85 15.60
CA HIS A 212 -26.14 -26.45 16.00
C HIS A 212 -25.21 -25.65 15.09
N ASN A 213 -25.47 -24.34 14.97
CA ASN A 213 -24.67 -23.36 14.25
C ASN A 213 -24.36 -23.76 12.78
N ALA A 214 -25.28 -24.46 12.14
CA ALA A 214 -25.20 -24.95 10.78
C ALA A 214 -25.80 -23.94 9.80
N ASN A 215 -25.00 -22.94 9.41
CA ASN A 215 -25.42 -21.91 8.46
C ASN A 215 -25.53 -22.40 7.00
N SER A 216 -25.41 -23.71 6.75
CA SER A 216 -25.61 -24.33 5.44
C SER A 216 -24.75 -23.70 4.35
N GLY A 217 -23.46 -23.49 4.66
CA GLY A 217 -22.50 -22.88 3.75
C GLY A 217 -22.75 -21.40 3.46
N GLY A 218 -23.40 -20.69 4.38
CA GLY A 218 -23.74 -19.27 4.23
C GLY A 218 -25.07 -18.99 3.52
N ALA A 219 -25.96 -19.99 3.43
CA ALA A 219 -27.29 -19.80 2.85
C ALA A 219 -28.08 -18.70 3.59
N ASN A 220 -28.93 -17.98 2.85
CA ASN A 220 -29.78 -16.89 3.36
C ASN A 220 -28.99 -15.87 4.19
N GLU A 221 -27.90 -15.35 3.62
CA GLU A 221 -27.02 -14.36 4.28
C GLU A 221 -26.45 -14.85 5.63
N GLY A 222 -26.22 -16.17 5.74
CA GLY A 222 -25.69 -16.79 6.95
C GLY A 222 -26.75 -17.21 7.98
N THR A 223 -28.03 -16.92 7.75
CA THR A 223 -29.12 -17.40 8.62
C THR A 223 -29.44 -18.89 8.45
N GLY A 224 -28.80 -19.58 7.50
CA GLY A 224 -28.99 -21.00 7.24
C GLY A 224 -30.26 -21.30 6.45
N ASP A 225 -30.40 -22.53 5.95
CA ASP A 225 -31.59 -22.99 5.22
C ASP A 225 -32.52 -23.86 6.08
N GLY A 226 -32.21 -24.00 7.38
CA GLY A 226 -32.96 -24.85 8.31
C GLY A 226 -32.79 -26.36 8.11
N ASN A 227 -32.06 -26.83 7.09
CA ASN A 227 -31.74 -28.25 6.89
C ASN A 227 -30.51 -28.68 7.70
N LEU A 228 -29.86 -27.74 8.39
CA LEU A 228 -28.74 -27.98 9.30
C LEU A 228 -27.53 -28.61 8.59
N LEU A 229 -27.26 -28.17 7.37
CA LEU A 229 -26.16 -28.69 6.56
C LEU A 229 -24.85 -27.98 6.91
N ARG A 230 -23.73 -28.69 6.76
CA ARG A 230 -22.38 -28.11 6.88
C ARG A 230 -21.96 -27.31 5.66
N MET A 231 -22.63 -27.54 4.54
CA MET A 231 -22.39 -26.88 3.26
C MET A 231 -23.73 -26.48 2.62
N LYS A 232 -23.65 -25.68 1.56
CA LYS A 232 -24.83 -25.29 0.79
C LYS A 232 -25.52 -26.50 0.17
N ASN A 233 -26.84 -26.52 0.20
CA ASN A 233 -27.67 -27.59 -0.35
C ASN A 233 -27.76 -27.52 -1.89
N ASP A 234 -26.64 -27.68 -2.56
CA ASP A 234 -26.55 -27.71 -4.02
C ASP A 234 -25.59 -28.82 -4.49
N ALA A 235 -25.27 -28.84 -5.79
CA ALA A 235 -24.38 -29.85 -6.38
C ALA A 235 -23.01 -29.94 -5.69
N SER A 236 -22.53 -28.85 -5.05
CA SER A 236 -21.24 -28.85 -4.35
C SER A 236 -21.22 -29.80 -3.16
N LEU A 237 -22.34 -29.96 -2.45
CA LEU A 237 -22.47 -30.91 -1.35
C LEU A 237 -22.26 -32.34 -1.84
N CYS A 238 -22.86 -32.71 -2.97
CA CYS A 238 -22.68 -34.03 -3.56
C CYS A 238 -21.25 -34.23 -4.10
N LYS A 239 -20.74 -33.22 -4.82
CA LYS A 239 -19.41 -33.23 -5.44
C LYS A 239 -18.26 -33.17 -4.42
N SER A 240 -18.53 -32.86 -3.16
CA SER A 240 -17.56 -33.02 -2.07
C SER A 240 -17.10 -34.47 -1.90
N CYS A 241 -17.98 -35.43 -2.23
CA CYS A 241 -17.71 -36.86 -2.11
C CYS A 241 -17.67 -37.58 -3.45
N HIS A 242 -18.47 -37.14 -4.44
CA HIS A 242 -18.62 -37.80 -5.73
C HIS A 242 -17.87 -37.09 -6.86
N VAL A 243 -17.46 -37.84 -7.89
CA VAL A 243 -16.83 -37.29 -9.10
C VAL A 243 -17.76 -37.23 -10.32
N TYR A 244 -19.07 -37.44 -10.11
CA TYR A 244 -20.06 -37.34 -11.19
C TYR A 244 -20.11 -35.91 -11.77
N GLN A 245 -20.30 -35.84 -13.08
CA GLN A 245 -20.51 -34.59 -13.80
C GLN A 245 -22.00 -34.20 -13.82
N ASP A 246 -22.27 -32.91 -13.95
CA ASP A 246 -23.64 -32.43 -14.20
C ASP A 246 -24.07 -32.80 -15.63
N HIS A 247 -25.38 -32.89 -15.85
CA HIS A 247 -25.93 -33.21 -17.17
C HIS A 247 -26.51 -31.96 -17.82
N MET A 248 -25.86 -31.43 -18.86
CA MET A 248 -26.40 -30.29 -19.65
C MET A 248 -26.82 -29.06 -18.80
N GLY A 249 -26.13 -28.79 -17.69
CA GLY A 249 -26.46 -27.71 -16.75
C GLY A 249 -27.49 -28.08 -15.68
N THR A 250 -28.04 -29.29 -15.71
CA THR A 250 -28.91 -29.87 -14.68
C THR A 250 -28.10 -30.44 -13.53
N THR A 251 -28.43 -30.02 -12.31
CA THR A 251 -27.73 -30.44 -11.08
C THR A 251 -28.31 -31.72 -10.47
N CYS A 252 -27.56 -32.37 -9.59
CA CYS A 252 -27.92 -33.65 -8.96
C CYS A 252 -29.32 -33.66 -8.33
N LEU A 253 -29.73 -32.56 -7.70
CA LEU A 253 -30.98 -32.47 -6.92
C LEU A 253 -32.25 -32.42 -7.79
N VAL A 254 -32.11 -32.16 -9.09
CA VAL A 254 -33.23 -32.23 -10.04
C VAL A 254 -33.71 -33.68 -10.18
N CYS A 255 -32.76 -34.61 -10.31
CA CYS A 255 -33.06 -36.03 -10.49
C CYS A 255 -33.07 -36.80 -9.16
N HIS A 256 -32.24 -36.42 -8.19
CA HIS A 256 -32.06 -37.17 -6.95
C HIS A 256 -32.62 -36.46 -5.72
N GLN A 257 -33.13 -37.26 -4.79
CA GLN A 257 -33.40 -36.91 -3.40
C GLN A 257 -32.37 -37.59 -2.49
N THR A 258 -32.14 -37.04 -1.30
CA THR A 258 -31.10 -37.52 -0.37
C THR A 258 -31.62 -38.46 0.71
N HIS A 259 -32.91 -38.38 1.07
CA HIS A 259 -33.50 -39.10 2.22
C HIS A 259 -34.85 -39.76 1.89
N ALA A 260 -35.02 -40.15 0.61
CA ALA A 260 -36.28 -40.32 -0.10
C ALA A 260 -37.60 -40.30 0.70
N ARG A 261 -38.37 -39.21 0.56
CA ARG A 261 -39.64 -39.00 1.30
C ARG A 261 -40.78 -39.91 0.82
N ASN A 262 -40.71 -40.40 -0.41
CA ASN A 262 -41.79 -41.07 -1.13
C ASN A 262 -41.46 -42.53 -1.55
N LYS A 263 -40.19 -42.98 -1.41
CA LYS A 263 -39.71 -44.38 -1.49
C LYS A 263 -40.11 -45.19 -2.75
N GLN A 264 -40.47 -44.58 -3.87
CA GLN A 264 -40.95 -45.30 -5.06
C GLN A 264 -39.82 -45.72 -6.03
N ASN A 265 -38.88 -44.82 -6.31
CA ASN A 265 -37.83 -45.04 -7.32
C ASN A 265 -36.51 -45.54 -6.75
N ILE A 266 -35.78 -46.36 -7.52
CA ILE A 266 -34.46 -46.87 -7.15
C ILE A 266 -33.40 -45.75 -7.19
N TYR A 267 -32.29 -45.95 -6.47
CA TYR A 267 -31.18 -44.99 -6.39
C TYR A 267 -31.58 -43.56 -5.98
N MET A 268 -32.67 -43.45 -5.21
CA MET A 268 -33.21 -42.18 -4.71
C MET A 268 -33.50 -41.17 -5.82
N VAL A 269 -33.93 -41.65 -6.99
CA VAL A 269 -34.46 -40.77 -8.04
C VAL A 269 -35.78 -40.16 -7.54
N ASN A 270 -36.05 -38.92 -7.90
CA ASN A 270 -37.29 -38.22 -7.57
C ASN A 270 -38.46 -38.88 -8.30
N ASN A 271 -39.65 -38.86 -7.69
CA ASN A 271 -40.87 -39.37 -8.35
C ASN A 271 -41.44 -38.38 -9.35
N SER A 272 -40.90 -37.16 -9.38
CA SER A 272 -41.25 -36.16 -10.36
C SER A 272 -40.09 -35.22 -10.59
N VAL A 273 -39.90 -34.80 -11.84
CA VAL A 273 -38.81 -33.92 -12.26
C VAL A 273 -39.39 -32.61 -12.80
N PRO A 274 -38.90 -31.44 -12.33
CA PRO A 274 -39.27 -30.16 -12.93
C PRO A 274 -38.59 -30.01 -14.29
N ILE A 275 -39.39 -29.83 -15.35
CA ILE A 275 -38.90 -29.55 -16.71
C ILE A 275 -38.80 -28.03 -16.93
N THR A 276 -39.76 -27.30 -16.38
CA THR A 276 -39.75 -25.83 -16.29
C THR A 276 -40.29 -25.41 -14.91
N GLU A 277 -40.30 -24.11 -14.61
CA GLU A 277 -40.88 -23.61 -13.35
C GLU A 277 -42.38 -23.94 -13.19
N SER A 278 -43.09 -24.13 -14.30
CA SER A 278 -44.54 -24.42 -14.32
C SER A 278 -44.89 -25.86 -14.73
N GLU A 279 -43.91 -26.66 -15.16
CA GLU A 279 -44.12 -28.03 -15.65
C GLU A 279 -43.30 -29.03 -14.84
N ILE A 280 -44.01 -29.90 -14.12
CA ILE A 280 -43.44 -31.00 -13.34
C ILE A 280 -44.00 -32.31 -13.90
N ARG A 281 -43.11 -33.26 -14.20
CA ARG A 281 -43.50 -34.55 -14.79
C ARG A 281 -43.29 -35.70 -13.83
N PRO A 282 -44.20 -36.68 -13.74
CA PRO A 282 -43.99 -37.89 -12.97
C PRO A 282 -42.85 -38.71 -13.57
N VAL A 283 -42.14 -39.46 -12.73
CA VAL A 283 -41.08 -40.38 -13.14
C VAL A 283 -41.27 -41.72 -12.43
N ILE A 284 -41.29 -42.82 -13.19
CA ILE A 284 -41.29 -44.17 -12.63
C ILE A 284 -39.99 -44.89 -13.02
N PHE A 285 -39.08 -44.97 -12.06
CA PHE A 285 -37.78 -45.60 -12.24
C PHE A 285 -37.56 -46.68 -11.19
N THR A 286 -38.02 -47.89 -11.47
CA THR A 286 -37.95 -49.02 -10.54
C THR A 286 -37.01 -50.14 -10.98
N ALA A 287 -36.57 -50.12 -12.24
CA ALA A 287 -35.62 -51.07 -12.81
C ALA A 287 -34.59 -50.37 -13.73
N LEU A 288 -33.42 -50.99 -13.94
CA LEU A 288 -32.40 -50.50 -14.87
C LEU A 288 -32.64 -50.97 -16.32
N THR A 289 -33.58 -51.88 -16.53
CA THR A 289 -33.96 -52.48 -17.83
C THR A 289 -35.41 -52.97 -17.73
N GLY A 290 -36.12 -53.04 -18.85
CA GLY A 290 -37.52 -53.46 -18.93
C GLY A 290 -38.50 -52.32 -18.60
N GLU A 291 -39.70 -52.66 -18.16
CA GLU A 291 -40.72 -51.70 -17.72
C GLU A 291 -40.25 -50.86 -16.53
N ASN A 292 -40.73 -49.62 -16.45
CA ASN A 292 -40.40 -48.61 -15.45
C ASN A 292 -38.88 -48.35 -15.36
N SER A 293 -38.23 -48.13 -16.50
CA SER A 293 -36.78 -47.91 -16.62
C SER A 293 -36.40 -46.54 -17.19
N PHE A 294 -35.33 -46.45 -18.00
CA PHE A 294 -34.80 -45.16 -18.47
C PHE A 294 -35.70 -44.47 -19.50
N ALA A 295 -36.15 -45.28 -20.45
CA ALA A 295 -37.21 -45.02 -21.41
C ALA A 295 -37.70 -46.41 -21.83
N ASP A 296 -38.99 -46.66 -21.72
CA ASP A 296 -39.58 -47.93 -22.12
C ASP A 296 -40.80 -47.66 -23.00
N ASN A 297 -41.21 -48.68 -23.77
CA ASN A 297 -42.18 -48.51 -24.84
C ASN A 297 -43.62 -48.50 -24.31
N GLU A 298 -43.85 -47.83 -23.18
CA GLU A 298 -45.17 -47.62 -22.62
C GLU A 298 -45.88 -46.44 -23.29
N ASN A 299 -47.21 -46.38 -23.20
CA ASN A 299 -47.98 -45.28 -23.81
C ASN A 299 -47.90 -43.98 -22.97
N GLU A 300 -47.12 -43.97 -21.90
CA GLU A 300 -46.96 -42.86 -20.96
C GLU A 300 -45.50 -42.40 -20.95
N VAL A 301 -45.25 -41.09 -20.91
CA VAL A 301 -43.89 -40.53 -20.91
C VAL A 301 -43.46 -40.34 -19.46
N ASP A 302 -42.93 -41.40 -18.83
CA ASP A 302 -42.50 -41.37 -17.43
C ASP A 302 -41.07 -41.88 -17.16
N GLY A 303 -40.37 -42.38 -18.19
CA GLY A 303 -38.95 -42.75 -18.09
C GLY A 303 -38.05 -41.57 -17.71
N ILE A 304 -37.07 -41.79 -16.82
CA ILE A 304 -36.23 -40.72 -16.26
C ILE A 304 -35.47 -39.89 -17.31
N CYS A 305 -35.08 -40.49 -18.45
CA CYS A 305 -34.44 -39.75 -19.53
C CYS A 305 -35.49 -39.13 -20.47
N GLU A 306 -36.58 -39.86 -20.69
CA GLU A 306 -37.64 -39.53 -21.62
C GLU A 306 -38.41 -38.26 -21.20
N VAL A 307 -38.66 -38.06 -19.92
CA VAL A 307 -39.38 -36.89 -19.40
C VAL A 307 -38.68 -35.55 -19.69
N CYS A 308 -37.38 -35.57 -19.98
CA CYS A 308 -36.56 -34.37 -20.16
C CYS A 308 -36.21 -34.07 -21.61
N HIS A 309 -35.95 -35.09 -22.44
CA HIS A 309 -35.35 -34.87 -23.75
C HIS A 309 -36.36 -34.32 -24.77
N THR A 310 -36.16 -33.09 -25.25
CA THR A 310 -37.01 -32.45 -26.29
C THR A 310 -36.39 -32.49 -27.70
N LYS A 311 -35.07 -32.63 -27.78
CA LYS A 311 -34.28 -32.44 -29.01
C LYS A 311 -33.66 -33.72 -29.57
N THR A 312 -33.74 -34.81 -28.83
CA THR A 312 -33.22 -36.11 -29.27
C THR A 312 -34.05 -36.63 -30.45
N THR A 313 -33.45 -37.46 -31.29
CA THR A 313 -34.19 -38.16 -32.36
C THR A 313 -35.10 -39.26 -31.80
N TYR A 314 -34.71 -39.83 -30.66
CA TYR A 314 -35.35 -40.97 -29.98
C TYR A 314 -35.82 -40.56 -28.59
N PHE A 315 -36.92 -41.15 -28.10
CA PHE A 315 -37.54 -40.94 -26.77
C PHE A 315 -37.62 -39.46 -26.37
N ARG A 316 -38.64 -38.78 -26.93
CA ARG A 316 -38.89 -37.37 -26.64
C ARG A 316 -39.93 -37.22 -25.55
N ASN A 317 -39.81 -36.14 -24.78
CA ASN A 317 -40.73 -35.83 -23.70
C ASN A 317 -42.15 -35.49 -24.15
N ASP A 318 -42.45 -35.42 -25.44
CA ASP A 318 -43.81 -35.28 -25.96
C ASP A 318 -44.36 -36.58 -26.57
N GLY A 319 -43.61 -37.68 -26.46
CA GLY A 319 -43.93 -38.97 -27.07
C GLY A 319 -43.75 -39.00 -28.59
N THR A 320 -43.20 -37.94 -29.22
CA THR A 320 -43.06 -37.87 -30.69
C THR A 320 -41.74 -38.44 -31.23
N GLY A 321 -40.87 -38.92 -30.35
CA GLY A 321 -39.59 -39.55 -30.74
C GLY A 321 -39.77 -40.90 -31.42
N VAL A 322 -38.73 -41.39 -32.11
CA VAL A 322 -38.72 -42.77 -32.60
C VAL A 322 -38.38 -43.70 -31.41
N HIS A 323 -39.18 -44.76 -31.19
CA HIS A 323 -39.08 -45.65 -30.02
C HIS A 323 -38.38 -46.99 -30.34
N ASP A 324 -37.60 -47.05 -31.43
CA ASP A 324 -36.90 -48.26 -31.88
C ASP A 324 -35.44 -48.36 -31.37
N HIS A 325 -34.95 -47.33 -30.67
CA HIS A 325 -33.56 -47.26 -30.22
C HIS A 325 -33.36 -47.88 -28.83
N HIS A 326 -33.08 -49.19 -28.75
CA HIS A 326 -32.72 -49.85 -27.48
C HIS A 326 -33.74 -49.61 -26.34
N TYR A 327 -35.04 -49.66 -26.65
CA TYR A 327 -36.11 -49.44 -25.67
C TYR A 327 -36.02 -50.43 -24.50
N GLY A 328 -36.21 -49.95 -23.27
CA GLY A 328 -36.09 -50.77 -22.06
C GLY A 328 -34.68 -51.31 -21.80
N GLU A 329 -33.65 -50.89 -22.53
CA GLU A 329 -32.26 -51.20 -22.21
C GLU A 329 -31.67 -50.19 -21.22
N ASN A 330 -30.53 -50.54 -20.62
CA ASN A 330 -29.84 -49.65 -19.72
C ASN A 330 -29.08 -48.58 -20.51
N CYS A 331 -29.69 -47.40 -20.65
CA CYS A 331 -29.11 -46.26 -21.35
C CYS A 331 -27.70 -45.90 -20.83
N THR A 332 -27.43 -46.12 -19.54
CA THR A 332 -26.13 -45.77 -18.93
C THR A 332 -24.96 -46.64 -19.36
N SER A 333 -25.22 -47.75 -20.06
CA SER A 333 -24.17 -48.57 -20.68
C SER A 333 -23.41 -47.82 -21.78
N CYS A 334 -24.13 -46.96 -22.52
CA CYS A 334 -23.63 -46.10 -23.60
C CYS A 334 -23.51 -44.63 -23.17
N HIS A 335 -24.42 -44.17 -22.30
CA HIS A 335 -24.50 -42.82 -21.72
C HIS A 335 -24.06 -42.83 -20.26
N ASN A 336 -22.76 -42.91 -20.00
CA ASN A 336 -22.25 -43.18 -18.66
C ASN A 336 -22.60 -42.07 -17.67
N HIS A 337 -23.17 -42.44 -16.52
CA HIS A 337 -23.50 -41.51 -15.43
C HIS A 337 -22.27 -40.76 -14.90
N ALA A 338 -21.11 -41.41 -14.81
CA ALA A 338 -19.85 -40.76 -14.42
C ALA A 338 -19.51 -39.56 -15.31
N ASP A 339 -19.84 -39.67 -16.60
CA ASP A 339 -19.48 -38.73 -17.65
C ASP A 339 -20.64 -37.76 -17.96
N GLY A 340 -21.58 -37.56 -17.02
CA GLY A 340 -22.74 -36.68 -17.22
C GLY A 340 -23.68 -37.18 -18.32
N PHE A 341 -23.73 -38.51 -18.53
CA PHE A 341 -24.53 -39.19 -19.56
C PHE A 341 -24.10 -38.87 -21.00
N MET A 342 -22.84 -38.44 -21.20
CA MET A 342 -22.24 -38.26 -22.53
C MET A 342 -22.10 -39.60 -23.30
N PRO A 343 -22.34 -39.62 -24.63
CA PRO A 343 -22.19 -40.85 -25.44
C PRO A 343 -20.71 -41.27 -25.58
N LYS A 344 -20.41 -42.56 -25.43
CA LYS A 344 -19.07 -43.11 -25.74
C LYS A 344 -18.75 -42.99 -27.25
N GLY A 345 -17.74 -42.18 -27.64
CA GLY A 345 -17.26 -42.18 -29.05
C GLY A 345 -16.30 -41.09 -29.57
N ARG A 346 -15.99 -40.00 -28.86
CA ARG A 346 -15.03 -38.97 -29.33
C ARG A 346 -13.71 -38.99 -28.54
N LYS A 347 -12.69 -39.72 -29.02
CA LYS A 347 -11.30 -39.62 -28.52
C LYS A 347 -10.32 -39.59 -29.70
N HIS A 348 -9.31 -38.72 -29.65
CA HIS A 348 -8.17 -38.71 -30.58
C HIS A 348 -7.09 -39.72 -30.13
N GLU A 349 -6.22 -40.16 -31.04
CA GLU A 349 -5.17 -41.15 -30.76
C GLU A 349 -3.99 -40.56 -29.96
N ASN A 350 -3.25 -41.38 -29.20
CA ASN A 350 -2.12 -40.91 -28.37
C ASN A 350 -0.99 -40.21 -29.16
N SER A 351 -0.89 -40.45 -30.47
CA SER A 351 0.06 -39.76 -31.35
C SER A 351 -0.18 -38.25 -31.47
N TRP A 352 -1.34 -37.76 -31.02
CA TRP A 352 -1.77 -36.37 -31.02
C TRP A 352 -0.85 -35.43 -30.22
N LEU A 353 -0.19 -35.94 -29.18
CA LEU A 353 0.69 -35.17 -28.29
C LEU A 353 2.18 -35.21 -28.67
N ILE A 354 2.55 -35.94 -29.73
CA ILE A 354 3.95 -36.19 -30.07
C ILE A 354 4.38 -35.23 -31.19
N LEU A 355 5.25 -34.25 -30.89
CA LEU A 355 5.63 -33.14 -31.80
C LEU A 355 6.14 -33.61 -33.18
N VAL A 356 6.86 -34.72 -33.23
CA VAL A 356 7.44 -35.28 -34.47
C VAL A 356 6.48 -36.19 -35.23
N SER A 357 5.32 -36.53 -34.65
CA SER A 357 4.34 -37.42 -35.26
C SER A 357 3.66 -36.76 -36.47
N PRO A 358 3.33 -37.54 -37.53
CA PRO A 358 2.42 -37.09 -38.58
C PRO A 358 1.05 -36.67 -38.03
N GLY A 359 0.57 -37.37 -36.98
CA GLY A 359 -0.70 -37.07 -36.32
C GLY A 359 -0.62 -36.03 -35.20
N PHE A 360 0.44 -35.21 -35.14
CA PHE A 360 0.57 -34.15 -34.14
C PHE A 360 -0.53 -33.08 -34.30
N HIS A 361 -1.14 -32.68 -33.18
CA HIS A 361 -2.27 -31.74 -33.19
C HIS A 361 -1.98 -30.40 -33.87
N GLY A 362 -0.74 -29.90 -33.78
CA GLY A 362 -0.35 -28.66 -34.46
C GLY A 362 -0.43 -28.74 -35.98
N ARG A 363 -0.21 -29.92 -36.60
CA ARG A 363 -0.42 -30.11 -38.05
C ARG A 363 -1.89 -30.11 -38.39
N PHE A 364 -2.69 -30.86 -37.63
CA PHE A 364 -4.14 -30.93 -37.82
C PHE A 364 -4.79 -29.55 -37.72
N ILE A 365 -4.41 -28.76 -36.72
CA ILE A 365 -4.93 -27.39 -36.53
C ILE A 365 -4.57 -26.52 -37.74
N ARG A 366 -3.31 -26.57 -38.22
CA ARG A 366 -2.87 -25.82 -39.41
C ARG A 366 -3.67 -26.22 -40.67
N GLU A 367 -3.86 -27.52 -40.88
CA GLU A 367 -4.63 -28.04 -42.03
C GLU A 367 -6.13 -27.73 -41.92
N SER A 368 -6.64 -27.55 -40.70
CA SER A 368 -8.01 -27.13 -40.41
C SER A 368 -8.19 -25.59 -40.45
N GLY A 369 -7.24 -24.86 -41.04
CA GLY A 369 -7.32 -23.39 -41.14
C GLY A 369 -7.26 -22.67 -39.80
N TRP A 370 -6.56 -23.24 -38.81
CA TRP A 370 -6.43 -22.69 -37.46
C TRP A 370 -7.75 -22.59 -36.67
N ASP A 371 -8.75 -23.41 -36.99
CA ASP A 371 -9.99 -23.53 -36.21
C ASP A 371 -9.77 -24.36 -34.93
N LEU A 372 -9.70 -23.68 -33.78
CA LEU A 372 -9.66 -24.31 -32.45
C LEU A 372 -11.04 -24.40 -31.78
N GLN A 373 -12.11 -23.84 -32.37
CA GLN A 373 -13.45 -23.88 -31.79
C GLN A 373 -14.02 -25.31 -31.80
N GLN A 374 -13.63 -26.11 -32.79
CA GLN A 374 -13.95 -27.54 -32.85
C GLN A 374 -13.48 -28.35 -31.62
N CYS A 375 -12.52 -27.83 -30.85
CA CYS A 375 -11.96 -28.49 -29.65
C CYS A 375 -12.73 -28.13 -28.36
N MET A 376 -13.30 -26.92 -28.29
CA MET A 376 -13.97 -26.38 -27.10
C MET A 376 -15.11 -27.25 -26.56
N PRO A 377 -15.94 -27.91 -27.41
CA PRO A 377 -17.01 -28.78 -26.92
C PRO A 377 -16.55 -29.95 -26.05
N CYS A 378 -15.28 -30.38 -26.16
CA CYS A 378 -14.73 -31.49 -25.37
C CYS A 378 -13.73 -31.00 -24.32
N HIS A 379 -12.85 -30.06 -24.68
CA HIS A 379 -11.75 -29.60 -23.81
C HIS A 379 -12.09 -28.34 -22.99
N GLY A 380 -13.33 -27.85 -23.10
CA GLY A 380 -13.81 -26.66 -22.40
C GLY A 380 -13.62 -25.41 -23.25
N THR A 381 -14.50 -24.42 -23.06
CA THR A 381 -14.39 -23.10 -23.71
C THR A 381 -13.12 -22.35 -23.30
N ASP A 382 -12.50 -22.76 -22.20
CA ASP A 382 -11.24 -22.23 -21.66
C ASP A 382 -10.05 -23.18 -21.87
N TYR A 383 -10.26 -24.29 -22.58
CA TYR A 383 -9.25 -25.34 -22.81
C TYR A 383 -8.66 -25.97 -21.54
N ASN A 384 -9.29 -25.79 -20.37
CA ASN A 384 -8.83 -26.35 -19.09
C ASN A 384 -9.23 -27.81 -18.86
N GLY A 385 -9.57 -28.52 -19.92
CA GLY A 385 -9.89 -29.94 -19.91
C GLY A 385 -11.37 -30.21 -20.07
N GLY A 386 -12.24 -29.24 -19.78
CA GLY A 386 -13.68 -29.33 -20.03
C GLY A 386 -14.28 -30.69 -19.65
N LEU A 387 -14.97 -31.31 -20.61
CA LEU A 387 -15.62 -32.60 -20.43
C LEU A 387 -14.64 -33.78 -20.34
N VAL A 388 -13.42 -33.65 -20.85
CA VAL A 388 -12.45 -34.76 -20.95
C VAL A 388 -11.31 -34.69 -19.93
N GLU A 389 -11.28 -33.67 -19.07
CA GLU A 389 -10.27 -33.40 -18.03
C GLU A 389 -8.80 -33.34 -18.53
N VAL A 390 -8.59 -33.29 -19.85
CA VAL A 390 -7.27 -33.12 -20.47
C VAL A 390 -7.09 -31.65 -20.82
N SER A 391 -6.45 -30.94 -19.89
CA SER A 391 -6.14 -29.51 -20.05
C SER A 391 -5.02 -29.28 -21.06
N CYS A 392 -5.25 -28.36 -21.99
CA CYS A 392 -4.21 -27.87 -22.90
C CYS A 392 -3.21 -26.97 -22.15
N MET A 393 -3.62 -26.39 -21.02
CA MET A 393 -2.84 -25.38 -20.29
C MET A 393 -1.56 -25.92 -19.65
N GLY A 394 -1.46 -27.25 -19.47
CA GLY A 394 -0.21 -27.88 -19.03
C GLY A 394 0.95 -27.66 -20.01
N CYS A 395 0.65 -27.57 -21.30
CA CYS A 395 1.63 -27.30 -22.37
C CYS A 395 1.48 -25.89 -22.97
N HIS A 396 0.27 -25.30 -22.92
CA HIS A 396 -0.07 -23.98 -23.45
C HIS A 396 -0.47 -23.01 -22.31
N PRO A 397 0.46 -22.63 -21.41
CA PRO A 397 0.14 -21.96 -20.15
C PRO A 397 -0.50 -20.57 -20.30
N SER A 398 -0.36 -19.92 -21.46
CA SER A 398 -1.01 -18.63 -21.75
C SER A 398 -2.41 -18.81 -22.34
N SER A 399 -2.57 -19.76 -23.26
CA SER A 399 -3.81 -20.24 -23.90
C SER A 399 -3.40 -20.91 -25.23
N PRO A 400 -4.09 -21.96 -25.71
CA PRO A 400 -3.90 -22.49 -27.06
C PRO A 400 -4.09 -21.44 -28.17
N GLU A 401 -4.92 -20.42 -27.94
CA GLU A 401 -5.15 -19.28 -28.85
C GLU A 401 -4.32 -18.04 -28.49
N GLY A 402 -3.50 -18.12 -27.44
CA GLY A 402 -2.68 -17.00 -26.99
C GLY A 402 -1.63 -16.62 -28.03
N CYS A 403 -1.37 -15.32 -28.21
CA CYS A 403 -0.42 -14.82 -29.20
C CYS A 403 0.97 -15.47 -29.07
N THR A 404 1.43 -15.68 -27.82
CA THR A 404 2.72 -16.32 -27.51
C THR A 404 2.79 -17.81 -27.89
N THR A 405 1.64 -18.47 -28.10
CA THR A 405 1.61 -19.88 -28.58
C THR A 405 2.03 -19.98 -30.04
N CYS A 406 1.65 -19.01 -30.87
CA CYS A 406 2.01 -18.96 -32.28
C CYS A 406 3.30 -18.16 -32.51
N HIS A 407 3.38 -16.96 -31.93
CA HIS A 407 4.51 -16.06 -32.08
C HIS A 407 5.68 -16.43 -31.17
N GLY A 408 5.55 -17.35 -30.22
CA GLY A 408 6.67 -17.79 -29.39
C GLY A 408 7.16 -16.71 -28.41
N GLY A 409 8.49 -16.63 -28.25
CA GLY A 409 9.20 -15.76 -27.30
C GLY A 409 9.78 -16.50 -26.11
N LYS A 410 11.12 -16.46 -25.95
CA LYS A 410 11.81 -17.00 -24.76
C LYS A 410 12.33 -15.92 -23.83
N GLU A 411 12.44 -14.69 -24.30
CA GLU A 411 13.14 -13.63 -23.57
C GLU A 411 12.21 -12.88 -22.63
N ASN A 412 10.93 -12.73 -22.98
CA ASN A 412 9.96 -12.07 -22.10
C ASN A 412 8.52 -12.58 -22.28
N ARG A 413 7.63 -12.10 -21.40
CA ARG A 413 6.21 -12.51 -21.33
C ARG A 413 5.34 -11.98 -22.48
N THR A 414 5.86 -11.06 -23.30
CA THR A 414 5.12 -10.50 -24.46
C THR A 414 5.18 -11.42 -25.68
N GLY A 415 6.04 -12.44 -25.62
CA GLY A 415 6.30 -13.33 -26.76
C GLY A 415 7.44 -12.88 -27.65
N ALA A 416 8.27 -11.94 -27.17
CA ALA A 416 9.47 -11.52 -27.88
C ALA A 416 10.73 -12.31 -27.44
N PRO A 417 11.69 -12.50 -28.36
CA PRO A 417 11.58 -12.18 -29.77
C PRO A 417 10.67 -13.23 -30.42
N PRO A 418 9.77 -12.82 -31.32
CA PRO A 418 8.84 -13.75 -31.89
C PRO A 418 9.61 -14.79 -32.71
N LYS A 419 9.15 -16.03 -32.65
CA LYS A 419 9.50 -17.06 -33.61
C LYS A 419 8.84 -16.71 -34.93
N ASP A 420 9.63 -16.58 -35.98
CA ASP A 420 9.06 -16.34 -37.30
C ASP A 420 8.39 -17.59 -37.87
N ILE A 421 7.68 -17.44 -38.99
CA ILE A 421 6.94 -18.51 -39.67
C ILE A 421 7.83 -19.66 -40.16
N ASP A 422 9.11 -19.38 -40.39
CA ASP A 422 10.13 -20.34 -40.80
C ASP A 422 10.84 -20.98 -39.59
N ASN A 423 10.33 -20.72 -38.38
CA ASN A 423 10.84 -21.23 -37.11
C ASN A 423 12.25 -20.74 -36.76
N ASN A 424 12.68 -19.60 -37.30
CA ASN A 424 13.88 -18.90 -36.84
C ASN A 424 13.62 -18.23 -35.49
N LEU A 425 14.68 -18.16 -34.68
CA LEU A 425 14.69 -17.52 -33.36
C LEU A 425 15.83 -16.51 -33.22
N SER A 426 16.66 -16.36 -34.25
CA SER A 426 17.79 -15.44 -34.24
C SER A 426 17.33 -14.06 -34.68
N THR A 427 17.75 -13.03 -33.95
CA THR A 427 17.53 -11.62 -34.31
C THR A 427 18.14 -11.23 -35.66
N ALA A 428 19.01 -12.07 -36.24
CA ALA A 428 19.51 -11.91 -37.60
C ALA A 428 18.43 -12.18 -38.68
N ALA A 429 17.33 -12.86 -38.34
CA ALA A 429 16.20 -13.08 -39.24
C ALA A 429 15.23 -11.90 -39.17
N THR A 430 14.79 -11.39 -40.33
CA THR A 430 13.89 -10.22 -40.42
C THR A 430 12.56 -10.44 -39.70
N GLY A 431 12.03 -11.66 -39.66
CA GLY A 431 10.80 -11.99 -38.92
C GLY A 431 10.96 -11.97 -37.39
N VAL A 432 12.20 -11.95 -36.88
CA VAL A 432 12.55 -11.96 -35.45
C VAL A 432 13.08 -10.59 -35.03
N GLY A 433 14.17 -10.14 -35.64
CA GLY A 433 14.76 -8.79 -35.50
C GLY A 433 14.87 -8.23 -34.08
N ALA A 434 14.73 -6.92 -33.96
CA ALA A 434 14.90 -6.15 -32.73
C ALA A 434 13.65 -6.05 -31.85
N HIS A 435 12.71 -7.00 -31.94
CA HIS A 435 11.45 -6.95 -31.16
C HIS A 435 11.70 -6.80 -29.65
N THR A 436 12.53 -7.64 -29.04
CA THR A 436 12.78 -7.57 -27.58
C THR A 436 13.30 -6.20 -27.18
N ALA A 437 14.24 -5.64 -27.94
CA ALA A 437 14.87 -4.36 -27.64
C ALA A 437 13.86 -3.20 -27.56
N HIS A 438 12.75 -3.28 -28.29
CA HIS A 438 11.70 -2.25 -28.26
C HIS A 438 10.65 -2.49 -27.16
N LEU A 439 10.46 -3.73 -26.71
CA LEU A 439 9.38 -4.08 -25.77
C LEU A 439 9.84 -4.08 -24.31
N THR A 440 11.13 -4.20 -24.06
CA THR A 440 11.71 -4.16 -22.71
C THR A 440 12.31 -2.79 -22.42
N GLU A 441 12.30 -2.40 -21.14
CA GLU A 441 13.03 -1.21 -20.69
C GLU A 441 14.52 -1.36 -21.00
N GLY A 442 15.05 -0.42 -21.79
CA GLY A 442 16.46 -0.33 -22.15
C GLY A 442 17.22 0.66 -21.27
N GLU A 443 18.43 1.04 -21.68
CA GLU A 443 19.19 2.10 -21.01
C GLU A 443 18.62 3.49 -21.31
N LEU A 444 18.02 3.68 -22.49
CA LEU A 444 17.57 4.98 -22.98
C LEU A 444 16.07 5.24 -22.88
N SER A 445 15.23 4.21 -22.89
CA SER A 445 13.77 4.37 -22.85
C SER A 445 13.08 3.21 -22.16
N SER A 446 11.83 3.44 -21.75
CA SER A 446 10.92 2.37 -21.40
C SER A 446 10.50 1.57 -22.64
N GLY A 447 9.93 0.38 -22.41
CA GLY A 447 9.41 -0.47 -23.47
C GLY A 447 8.14 0.10 -24.11
N PHE A 448 7.99 -0.12 -25.41
CA PHE A 448 6.89 0.35 -26.23
C PHE A 448 5.84 -0.73 -26.47
N SER A 449 4.62 -0.33 -26.80
CA SER A 449 3.57 -1.27 -27.24
C SER A 449 3.80 -1.72 -28.67
N CYS A 450 3.54 -2.99 -28.99
CA CYS A 450 3.63 -3.52 -30.37
C CYS A 450 2.76 -2.72 -31.35
N LYS A 451 1.63 -2.14 -30.88
CA LYS A 451 0.70 -1.31 -31.68
C LYS A 451 1.35 -0.04 -32.26
N ILE A 452 2.54 0.35 -31.79
CA ILE A 452 3.28 1.49 -32.34
C ILE A 452 3.88 1.17 -33.72
N CYS A 453 4.24 -0.09 -34.00
CA CYS A 453 4.93 -0.46 -35.23
C CYS A 453 4.04 -1.20 -36.23
N HIS A 454 3.12 -2.03 -35.75
CA HIS A 454 2.21 -2.79 -36.61
C HIS A 454 0.86 -2.99 -35.95
N ILE A 455 -0.12 -3.42 -36.74
CA ILE A 455 -1.45 -3.76 -36.23
C ILE A 455 -1.31 -5.01 -35.36
N VAL A 456 -1.76 -4.91 -34.10
CA VAL A 456 -1.87 -6.07 -33.20
C VAL A 456 -3.33 -6.49 -33.20
N PRO A 457 -3.68 -7.63 -33.80
CA PRO A 457 -5.04 -8.12 -33.84
C PRO A 457 -5.53 -8.48 -32.43
N ASP A 458 -6.80 -8.19 -32.13
CA ASP A 458 -7.38 -8.48 -30.81
C ASP A 458 -7.72 -9.99 -30.65
N SER A 459 -7.77 -10.74 -31.76
CA SER A 459 -7.97 -12.19 -31.76
C SER A 459 -7.33 -12.89 -32.97
N LEU A 460 -7.15 -14.21 -32.90
CA LEU A 460 -6.70 -15.04 -34.01
C LEU A 460 -7.54 -14.86 -35.29
N HIS A 461 -8.84 -14.60 -35.13
CA HIS A 461 -9.81 -14.49 -36.22
C HIS A 461 -10.02 -13.06 -36.72
N THR A 462 -9.19 -12.12 -36.28
CA THR A 462 -9.23 -10.75 -36.81
C THR A 462 -8.93 -10.84 -38.31
N THR A 463 -9.82 -10.28 -39.13
CA THR A 463 -9.58 -10.16 -40.57
C THR A 463 -8.24 -9.48 -40.81
N ASP A 464 -7.50 -9.98 -41.79
CA ASP A 464 -6.17 -9.51 -42.18
C ASP A 464 -5.02 -9.90 -41.24
N HIS A 465 -5.18 -10.97 -40.44
CA HIS A 465 -4.12 -11.52 -39.57
C HIS A 465 -3.52 -12.83 -40.08
N VAL A 466 -4.22 -13.96 -39.91
CA VAL A 466 -3.75 -15.29 -40.36
C VAL A 466 -4.22 -15.63 -41.77
N ASP A 467 -5.11 -14.81 -42.32
CA ASP A 467 -5.83 -14.95 -43.58
C ASP A 467 -5.26 -14.07 -44.71
N THR A 468 -4.19 -13.31 -44.46
CA THR A 468 -3.47 -12.48 -45.44
C THR A 468 -2.13 -13.07 -45.89
N GLU A 469 -1.64 -12.60 -47.04
CA GLU A 469 -0.30 -12.98 -47.52
C GLU A 469 0.79 -12.40 -46.62
N LEU A 470 1.79 -13.23 -46.31
CA LEU A 470 2.94 -12.87 -45.50
C LEU A 470 3.90 -11.96 -46.27
N PRO A 471 4.65 -11.05 -45.59
CA PRO A 471 4.76 -10.85 -44.14
C PRO A 471 3.69 -9.90 -43.54
N ALA A 472 3.58 -9.88 -42.20
CA ALA A 472 2.65 -8.99 -41.48
C ALA A 472 2.84 -7.50 -41.83
N GLU A 473 1.73 -6.78 -41.95
CA GLU A 473 1.73 -5.37 -42.36
C GLU A 473 2.32 -4.44 -41.28
N VAL A 474 3.38 -3.72 -41.62
CA VAL A 474 3.96 -2.67 -40.77
C VAL A 474 3.12 -1.39 -40.93
N SER A 475 2.54 -0.93 -39.82
CA SER A 475 1.66 0.23 -39.76
C SER A 475 1.99 1.05 -38.52
N PHE A 476 2.76 2.12 -38.73
CA PHE A 476 3.26 2.95 -37.65
C PHE A 476 2.18 3.89 -37.09
N ASN A 477 2.12 3.98 -35.76
CA ASN A 477 1.13 4.77 -35.01
C ASN A 477 1.74 5.47 -33.79
N GLY A 478 0.99 6.41 -33.20
CA GLY A 478 1.33 7.06 -31.94
C GLY A 478 2.67 7.82 -31.99
N LEU A 479 3.52 7.58 -30.98
CA LEU A 479 4.79 8.27 -30.78
C LEU A 479 5.71 8.21 -32.02
N ALA A 480 5.69 7.11 -32.78
CA ALA A 480 6.52 6.99 -33.98
C ALA A 480 6.24 8.10 -35.03
N LYS A 481 5.02 8.64 -35.07
CA LYS A 481 4.56 9.68 -36.01
C LYS A 481 4.54 11.09 -35.42
N GLN A 482 5.07 11.28 -34.22
CA GLN A 482 5.07 12.59 -33.57
C GLN A 482 5.93 13.61 -34.36
N GLU A 483 5.60 14.89 -34.25
CA GLU A 483 6.24 15.99 -34.99
C GLU A 483 6.22 15.80 -36.53
N ASP A 484 5.09 15.33 -37.06
CA ASP A 484 4.90 15.04 -38.49
C ASP A 484 5.91 14.04 -39.07
N ALA A 485 6.48 13.19 -38.21
CA ALA A 485 7.32 12.09 -38.64
C ALA A 485 6.52 11.15 -39.56
N ALA A 486 7.15 10.72 -40.65
CA ALA A 486 6.62 9.75 -41.60
C ALA A 486 7.46 8.47 -41.55
N PRO A 487 7.28 7.62 -40.52
CA PRO A 487 8.00 6.37 -40.39
C PRO A 487 7.90 5.49 -41.64
N GLU A 488 9.02 4.94 -42.05
CA GLU A 488 9.13 4.05 -43.20
C GLU A 488 9.90 2.78 -42.83
N TRP A 489 9.46 1.66 -43.40
CA TRP A 489 10.10 0.36 -43.31
C TRP A 489 10.37 -0.15 -44.73
N ASP A 490 11.65 -0.43 -45.05
CA ASP A 490 12.06 -0.89 -46.38
C ASP A 490 12.25 -2.42 -46.49
N GLY A 491 11.99 -3.15 -45.41
CA GLY A 491 12.29 -4.58 -45.29
C GLY A 491 13.59 -4.90 -44.54
N THR A 492 14.41 -3.89 -44.26
CA THR A 492 15.70 -4.02 -43.56
C THR A 492 15.96 -2.92 -42.52
N THR A 493 15.53 -1.69 -42.80
CA THR A 493 15.77 -0.50 -41.97
C THR A 493 14.48 0.24 -41.63
N CYS A 494 14.48 0.83 -40.43
CA CYS A 494 13.42 1.74 -39.98
C CYS A 494 13.95 3.17 -40.03
N GLN A 495 13.29 4.05 -40.77
CA GLN A 495 13.72 5.44 -40.95
C GLN A 495 12.57 6.43 -40.77
N ASN A 496 12.91 7.73 -40.71
CA ASN A 496 11.94 8.82 -40.67
C ASN A 496 10.93 8.78 -39.51
N SER A 497 11.18 7.97 -38.47
CA SER A 497 10.37 7.92 -37.26
C SER A 497 10.88 8.87 -36.19
N TYR A 498 9.97 9.36 -35.35
CA TYR A 498 10.32 10.18 -34.19
C TYR A 498 11.37 9.46 -33.31
N CYS A 499 11.12 8.19 -32.95
CA CYS A 499 12.01 7.42 -32.08
C CYS A 499 13.43 7.21 -32.67
N HIS A 500 13.61 7.34 -33.98
CA HIS A 500 14.91 7.16 -34.64
C HIS A 500 15.51 8.48 -35.14
N GLY A 501 15.13 9.63 -34.57
CA GLY A 501 15.84 10.89 -34.82
C GLY A 501 15.12 11.86 -35.75
N ASN A 502 13.91 11.53 -36.24
CA ASN A 502 13.10 12.45 -37.02
C ASN A 502 12.23 13.35 -36.13
N PHE A 503 12.89 14.12 -35.27
CA PHE A 503 12.29 15.17 -34.44
C PHE A 503 13.12 16.44 -34.52
N THR A 504 12.62 17.52 -33.93
CA THR A 504 13.29 18.81 -33.88
C THR A 504 14.64 18.69 -33.15
N LEU A 505 15.73 19.06 -33.83
CA LEU A 505 17.13 18.89 -33.38
C LEU A 505 17.65 17.43 -33.33
N GLY A 506 16.88 16.47 -33.81
CA GLY A 506 17.31 15.08 -33.99
C GLY A 506 18.15 14.84 -35.24
N ASN A 507 18.81 13.67 -35.29
CA ASN A 507 19.55 13.18 -36.44
C ASN A 507 18.59 12.50 -37.43
N ARG A 508 18.11 13.26 -38.41
CA ARG A 508 17.18 12.77 -39.45
C ARG A 508 17.76 11.71 -40.39
N THR A 509 19.07 11.46 -40.34
CA THR A 509 19.73 10.43 -41.16
C THR A 509 19.90 9.09 -40.43
N ASN A 510 19.50 9.03 -39.16
CA ASN A 510 19.60 7.81 -38.38
C ASN A 510 18.58 6.78 -38.87
N SER A 511 19.10 5.72 -39.51
CA SER A 511 18.34 4.62 -40.10
C SER A 511 18.86 3.29 -39.52
N PRO A 512 18.38 2.90 -38.32
CA PRO A 512 18.76 1.65 -37.69
C PRO A 512 18.36 0.42 -38.54
N GLN A 513 19.27 -0.55 -38.58
CA GLN A 513 19.04 -1.88 -39.14
C GLN A 513 18.25 -2.73 -38.15
N TRP A 514 17.16 -3.36 -38.62
CA TRP A 514 16.24 -4.14 -37.77
C TRP A 514 16.84 -5.43 -37.21
N THR A 515 17.75 -6.06 -37.95
CA THR A 515 18.35 -7.36 -37.60
C THR A 515 19.67 -7.25 -36.82
N ARG A 516 20.08 -6.02 -36.48
CA ARG A 516 21.32 -5.77 -35.74
C ARG A 516 21.00 -5.24 -34.33
N VAL A 517 21.28 -6.09 -33.34
CA VAL A 517 20.98 -5.89 -31.91
C VAL A 517 22.25 -6.05 -31.07
N ASP A 518 23.28 -5.29 -31.41
CA ASP A 518 24.61 -5.36 -30.78
C ASP A 518 24.89 -4.19 -29.82
N GLY A 519 23.88 -3.34 -29.54
CA GLY A 519 24.01 -2.15 -28.70
C GLY A 519 24.80 -1.00 -29.34
N THR A 520 25.07 -1.06 -30.64
CA THR A 520 25.82 0.02 -31.33
C THR A 520 24.92 1.10 -31.91
N GLN A 521 23.63 0.81 -32.09
CA GLN A 521 22.67 1.71 -32.74
C GLN A 521 21.96 2.65 -31.75
N ASP A 522 21.99 2.31 -30.46
CA ASP A 522 21.48 3.08 -29.32
C ASP A 522 22.60 3.81 -28.55
N ALA A 523 23.81 3.90 -29.11
CA ALA A 523 24.87 4.68 -28.51
C ALA A 523 24.52 6.18 -28.44
N CYS A 524 24.84 6.84 -27.32
CA CYS A 524 24.72 8.29 -27.17
C CYS A 524 25.31 9.05 -28.38
N GLY A 525 24.52 9.94 -28.99
CA GLY A 525 24.91 10.72 -30.18
C GLY A 525 24.31 10.23 -31.50
N THR A 526 23.72 9.03 -31.55
CA THR A 526 23.11 8.49 -32.78
C THR A 526 21.79 9.17 -33.12
N CYS A 527 20.92 9.39 -32.12
CA CYS A 527 19.58 9.98 -32.32
C CYS A 527 19.58 11.51 -32.32
N HIS A 528 20.44 12.16 -31.54
CA HIS A 528 20.64 13.61 -31.53
C HIS A 528 22.09 13.92 -31.11
N ALA A 529 22.59 15.11 -31.47
CA ALA A 529 23.93 15.54 -31.06
C ALA A 529 24.01 15.79 -29.54
N LEU A 530 25.22 15.78 -28.98
CA LEU A 530 25.47 15.98 -27.55
C LEU A 530 26.43 17.17 -27.32
N PRO A 531 25.93 18.41 -27.12
CA PRO A 531 24.51 18.81 -27.09
C PRO A 531 23.86 18.91 -28.49
N PRO A 532 22.51 18.98 -28.57
CA PRO A 532 21.78 19.21 -29.82
C PRO A 532 22.21 20.51 -30.53
N ALA A 533 21.78 20.66 -31.79
CA ALA A 533 22.08 21.86 -32.57
C ALA A 533 21.39 23.13 -31.99
N SER A 534 21.89 24.30 -32.40
CA SER A 534 21.30 25.61 -32.06
C SER A 534 19.77 25.61 -32.25
N PRO A 535 18.97 26.19 -31.33
CA PRO A 535 19.32 27.16 -30.29
C PRO A 535 19.82 26.59 -28.95
N HIS A 536 20.14 25.30 -28.87
CA HIS A 536 20.64 24.69 -27.64
C HIS A 536 22.01 25.29 -27.21
N PRO A 537 22.24 25.59 -25.92
CA PRO A 537 23.54 26.06 -25.44
C PRO A 537 24.62 24.99 -25.63
N SER A 538 25.86 25.40 -25.94
CA SER A 538 27.00 24.48 -26.10
C SER A 538 27.56 23.98 -24.77
N ASN A 539 26.69 23.42 -23.92
CA ASN A 539 27.02 22.84 -22.62
C ASN A 539 26.71 21.33 -22.60
N THR A 540 27.61 20.54 -22.02
CA THR A 540 27.48 19.08 -21.90
C THR A 540 26.94 18.61 -20.54
N ARG A 541 26.69 19.53 -19.60
CA ARG A 541 26.04 19.28 -18.30
C ARG A 541 24.52 19.30 -18.45
N CYS A 542 23.98 18.34 -19.20
CA CYS A 542 22.57 18.28 -19.57
C CYS A 542 21.62 18.34 -18.36
N TYR A 543 22.00 17.72 -17.25
CA TYR A 543 21.21 17.65 -16.01
C TYR A 543 20.84 19.01 -15.40
N ILE A 544 21.54 20.09 -15.74
CA ILE A 544 21.18 21.44 -15.26
C ILE A 544 19.80 21.84 -15.80
N CYS A 545 19.54 21.52 -17.08
CA CYS A 545 18.29 21.85 -17.75
C CYS A 545 17.36 20.65 -17.88
N HIS A 546 17.89 19.42 -17.88
CA HIS A 546 17.13 18.19 -18.08
C HIS A 546 17.23 17.26 -16.86
N GLY A 547 17.40 17.83 -15.66
CA GLY A 547 17.71 17.07 -14.44
C GLY A 547 16.63 16.11 -13.94
N ASP A 548 15.42 16.18 -14.50
CA ASP A 548 14.37 15.19 -14.27
C ASP A 548 14.50 13.97 -15.22
N VAL A 549 15.31 14.09 -16.29
CA VAL A 549 15.54 13.06 -17.31
C VAL A 549 16.92 12.44 -17.20
N VAL A 550 17.96 13.24 -16.96
CA VAL A 550 19.37 12.84 -17.03
C VAL A 550 20.18 13.35 -15.83
N ASP A 551 21.07 12.51 -15.30
CA ASP A 551 21.95 12.86 -14.17
C ASP A 551 23.28 13.53 -14.60
N ALA A 552 24.11 13.87 -13.61
CA ALA A 552 25.42 14.49 -13.82
C ALA A 552 26.42 13.63 -14.61
N ASN A 553 26.23 12.31 -14.62
CA ASN A 553 27.06 11.35 -15.36
C ASN A 553 26.49 11.03 -16.75
N LYS A 554 25.39 11.69 -17.15
CA LYS A 554 24.65 11.47 -18.40
C LYS A 554 23.87 10.15 -18.45
N ASN A 555 23.59 9.54 -17.29
CA ASN A 555 22.67 8.41 -17.23
C ASN A 555 21.23 8.92 -17.28
N ILE A 556 20.38 8.23 -18.03
CA ILE A 556 18.95 8.51 -18.07
C ILE A 556 18.33 7.98 -16.77
N ILE A 557 17.85 8.89 -15.92
CA ILE A 557 17.24 8.55 -14.62
C ILE A 557 15.74 8.33 -14.71
N ASP A 558 15.06 9.00 -15.66
CA ASP A 558 13.67 8.73 -15.99
C ASP A 558 13.52 8.43 -17.48
N LYS A 559 13.46 7.14 -17.77
CA LYS A 559 13.36 6.58 -19.11
C LYS A 559 11.99 6.83 -19.75
N ASN A 560 10.97 7.14 -18.96
CA ASN A 560 9.65 7.52 -19.46
C ASN A 560 9.61 8.99 -19.91
N LEU A 561 10.59 9.80 -19.54
CA LEU A 561 10.68 11.21 -19.97
C LEU A 561 11.69 11.42 -21.11
N HIS A 562 12.66 10.51 -21.28
CA HIS A 562 13.69 10.67 -22.31
C HIS A 562 13.17 10.51 -23.74
N ILE A 563 12.28 9.53 -23.99
CA ILE A 563 11.62 9.33 -25.29
C ILE A 563 10.10 9.30 -25.07
N ASN A 564 9.50 10.49 -24.90
CA ASN A 564 8.07 10.63 -24.58
C ASN A 564 7.30 11.59 -25.50
N GLY A 565 7.99 12.19 -26.47
CA GLY A 565 7.38 13.16 -27.38
C GLY A 565 7.55 14.62 -26.98
N GLU A 566 8.08 14.91 -25.79
CA GLU A 566 8.16 16.25 -25.24
C GLU A 566 9.61 16.63 -24.87
N THR A 567 9.94 17.91 -25.01
CA THR A 567 11.22 18.44 -24.53
C THR A 567 11.09 18.81 -23.05
N ASN A 568 11.55 17.93 -22.17
CA ASN A 568 11.41 18.06 -20.73
C ASN A 568 12.52 18.96 -20.16
N VAL A 569 12.25 20.24 -19.91
CA VAL A 569 13.23 21.23 -19.41
C VAL A 569 12.83 21.77 -18.03
N LYS A 570 13.79 21.83 -17.12
CA LYS A 570 13.74 22.44 -15.80
C LYS A 570 14.52 23.77 -15.83
N GLY A 571 14.02 24.80 -15.15
CA GLY A 571 14.74 26.07 -14.95
C GLY A 571 14.15 27.33 -15.62
N GLN A 572 12.86 27.36 -15.95
CA GLN A 572 12.19 28.62 -16.32
C GLN A 572 11.77 29.41 -15.07
N HIS A 573 12.06 30.70 -15.03
CA HIS A 573 11.55 31.58 -13.98
C HIS A 573 10.04 31.80 -14.12
N PRO A 574 9.26 31.79 -13.02
CA PRO A 574 7.83 32.05 -13.06
C PRO A 574 7.51 33.48 -13.49
N THR A 575 6.31 33.70 -14.02
CA THR A 575 5.81 35.04 -14.36
C THR A 575 5.89 35.96 -13.15
N GLY A 576 6.43 37.17 -13.35
CA GLY A 576 6.61 38.17 -12.29
C GLY A 576 7.93 38.08 -11.52
N TRP A 577 8.88 37.24 -11.94
CA TRP A 577 10.19 37.08 -11.30
C TRP A 577 11.00 38.38 -11.10
N MET A 578 10.90 39.31 -12.05
CA MET A 578 11.63 40.59 -12.03
C MET A 578 10.84 41.74 -11.40
N SER A 579 9.59 41.52 -10.96
CA SER A 579 8.72 42.57 -10.44
C SER A 579 8.73 42.58 -8.92
N THR A 580 9.23 43.64 -8.28
CA THR A 580 9.32 43.75 -6.81
C THR A 580 7.98 43.67 -6.09
N SER A 581 6.88 43.98 -6.77
CA SER A 581 5.50 43.85 -6.27
C SER A 581 4.89 42.45 -6.43
N SER A 582 5.59 41.54 -7.10
CA SER A 582 5.10 40.18 -7.37
C SER A 582 5.37 39.26 -6.20
N ALA A 583 4.42 38.36 -5.90
CA ALA A 583 4.67 37.26 -4.96
C ALA A 583 5.79 36.31 -5.43
N ASN A 584 6.05 36.28 -6.74
CA ASN A 584 7.12 35.49 -7.36
C ASN A 584 8.44 36.26 -7.52
N PHE A 585 8.59 37.43 -6.90
CA PHE A 585 9.81 38.23 -7.03
C PHE A 585 11.04 37.43 -6.57
N HIS A 586 12.14 37.49 -7.35
CA HIS A 586 13.36 36.70 -7.07
C HIS A 586 13.94 36.97 -5.67
N GLY A 587 13.83 38.19 -5.15
CA GLY A 587 14.28 38.50 -3.78
C GLY A 587 13.52 37.71 -2.71
N ILE A 588 12.21 37.45 -2.91
CA ILE A 588 11.42 36.60 -2.01
C ILE A 588 11.89 35.16 -2.10
N PHE A 589 12.13 34.66 -3.32
CA PHE A 589 12.64 33.31 -3.54
C PHE A 589 13.99 33.07 -2.85
N ILE A 590 14.92 34.02 -2.98
CA ILE A 590 16.24 33.94 -2.33
C ILE A 590 16.10 33.87 -0.82
N ARG A 591 15.24 34.72 -0.23
CA ARG A 591 14.97 34.72 1.22
C ARG A 591 14.41 33.38 1.72
N VAL A 592 13.42 32.81 1.02
CA VAL A 592 12.84 31.51 1.43
C VAL A 592 13.74 30.33 1.10
N SER A 593 14.72 30.50 0.21
CA SER A 593 15.77 29.53 -0.13
C SER A 593 17.01 29.67 0.77
N SER A 594 16.83 30.21 1.97
CA SER A 594 17.92 30.41 2.95
C SER A 594 19.11 31.18 2.38
N TRP A 595 18.85 32.20 1.55
CA TRP A 595 19.86 33.06 0.93
C TRP A 595 20.89 32.30 0.07
N ASN A 596 20.52 31.14 -0.48
CA ASN A 596 21.39 30.37 -1.36
C ASN A 596 21.41 30.97 -2.79
N LEU A 597 22.42 31.78 -3.11
CA LEU A 597 22.63 32.33 -4.45
C LEU A 597 23.47 31.42 -5.38
N LYS A 598 24.06 30.32 -4.87
CA LYS A 598 24.89 29.42 -5.67
C LYS A 598 24.08 28.69 -6.75
N GLN A 599 22.82 28.36 -6.46
CA GLN A 599 21.90 27.76 -7.43
C GLN A 599 21.64 28.65 -8.67
N CYS A 600 21.84 29.97 -8.54
CA CYS A 600 21.67 30.89 -9.66
C CYS A 600 22.90 30.86 -10.59
N GLN A 601 24.10 30.60 -10.04
CA GLN A 601 25.35 30.53 -10.81
C GLN A 601 25.34 29.39 -11.82
N ASP A 602 24.61 28.31 -11.53
CA ASP A 602 24.43 27.16 -12.43
C ASP A 602 23.89 27.57 -13.82
N CYS A 603 23.07 28.62 -13.88
CA CYS A 603 22.51 29.15 -15.14
C CYS A 603 23.09 30.51 -15.53
N HIS A 604 23.34 31.41 -14.56
CA HIS A 604 23.73 32.80 -14.80
C HIS A 604 25.25 33.05 -14.75
N GLY A 605 26.04 31.99 -14.53
CA GLY A 605 27.50 32.04 -14.45
C GLY A 605 27.99 32.37 -13.04
N ASP A 606 29.21 31.96 -12.71
CA ASP A 606 29.84 32.19 -11.40
C ASP A 606 29.91 33.68 -11.04
N ASP A 607 30.01 34.55 -12.05
CA ASP A 607 30.06 36.01 -11.92
C ASP A 607 28.71 36.71 -12.14
N TYR A 608 27.62 35.94 -12.33
CA TYR A 608 26.28 36.45 -12.63
C TYR A 608 26.18 37.30 -13.91
N SER A 609 27.19 37.27 -14.78
CA SER A 609 27.24 38.07 -16.02
C SER A 609 26.30 37.56 -17.12
N GLY A 610 25.62 36.43 -16.89
CA GLY A 610 24.59 35.87 -17.76
C GLY A 610 24.80 34.41 -18.11
N GLY A 611 26.01 33.89 -17.92
CA GLY A 611 26.33 32.46 -18.00
C GLY A 611 25.73 31.76 -19.22
N LEU A 612 25.06 30.64 -18.98
CA LEU A 612 24.45 29.79 -19.99
C LEU A 612 23.20 30.40 -20.63
N VAL A 613 22.47 31.24 -19.90
CA VAL A 613 21.17 31.79 -20.32
C VAL A 613 21.26 33.20 -20.93
N GLY A 614 22.46 33.78 -20.98
CA GLY A 614 22.74 35.11 -21.53
C GLY A 614 22.10 36.29 -20.78
N SER A 615 21.43 36.04 -19.65
CA SER A 615 20.69 37.06 -18.89
C SER A 615 21.47 37.49 -17.65
N SER A 616 22.10 38.66 -17.71
CA SER A 616 22.97 39.17 -16.64
C SER A 616 22.19 39.75 -15.46
N CYS A 617 22.49 39.27 -14.25
CA CYS A 617 22.00 39.90 -13.01
C CYS A 617 22.69 41.24 -12.74
N LEU A 618 23.89 41.45 -13.31
CA LEU A 618 24.69 42.67 -13.13
C LEU A 618 24.04 43.91 -13.76
N SER A 619 23.03 43.72 -14.62
CA SER A 619 22.22 44.82 -15.15
C SER A 619 21.45 45.58 -14.06
N CYS A 620 21.01 44.88 -13.01
CA CYS A 620 20.33 45.46 -11.85
C CYS A 620 21.18 45.43 -10.57
N HIS A 621 22.19 44.56 -10.50
CA HIS A 621 23.12 44.44 -9.36
C HIS A 621 24.57 44.72 -9.80
N PRO A 622 24.96 45.99 -10.04
CA PRO A 622 26.19 46.33 -10.77
C PRO A 622 27.49 45.89 -10.12
N SER A 623 27.51 45.66 -8.80
CA SER A 623 28.68 45.15 -8.08
C SER A 623 28.66 43.62 -8.03
N SER A 624 27.58 43.06 -7.49
CA SER A 624 27.25 41.64 -7.47
C SER A 624 25.87 41.51 -6.80
N PRO A 625 25.05 40.51 -7.14
CA PRO A 625 23.88 40.14 -6.34
C PRO A 625 24.22 39.77 -4.88
N GLU A 626 25.47 39.38 -4.61
CA GLU A 626 25.99 39.04 -3.28
C GLU A 626 26.60 40.25 -2.53
N GLY A 627 26.53 41.46 -3.13
CA GLY A 627 27.11 42.66 -2.55
C GLY A 627 26.43 43.07 -1.24
N CYS A 628 27.21 43.53 -0.25
CA CYS A 628 26.68 43.84 1.08
C CYS A 628 25.56 44.90 1.05
N THR A 629 25.66 45.90 0.16
CA THR A 629 24.65 46.96 -0.02
C THR A 629 23.35 46.46 -0.67
N VAL A 630 23.33 45.26 -1.25
CA VAL A 630 22.12 44.64 -1.78
C VAL A 630 21.18 44.24 -0.64
N CYS A 631 21.72 43.72 0.46
CA CYS A 631 20.95 43.31 1.64
C CYS A 631 20.90 44.40 2.71
N HIS A 632 22.03 45.07 2.95
CA HIS A 632 22.12 46.11 3.96
C HIS A 632 21.63 47.46 3.48
N GLY A 633 21.43 47.72 2.19
CA GLY A 633 21.04 49.04 1.71
C GLY A 633 22.23 50.01 1.61
N GLY A 634 22.04 51.26 2.03
CA GLY A 634 23.01 52.35 1.80
C GLY A 634 22.38 53.58 1.13
N MET A 635 21.21 54.00 1.63
CA MET A 635 20.49 55.12 1.03
C MET A 635 21.15 56.49 1.24
N ASP A 636 21.87 56.69 2.36
CA ASP A 636 22.61 57.95 2.57
C ASP A 636 23.98 57.90 1.89
N ASN A 637 24.58 56.71 1.75
CA ASN A 637 25.89 56.52 1.11
C ASN A 637 26.20 55.04 0.80
N ASN A 638 27.28 54.82 0.05
CA ASN A 638 27.69 53.48 -0.42
C ASN A 638 28.30 52.55 0.65
N SER A 639 28.33 52.94 1.93
CA SER A 639 28.87 52.09 3.01
C SER A 639 27.88 51.04 3.52
N GLY A 640 26.62 51.09 3.09
CA GLY A 640 25.53 50.30 3.67
C GLY A 640 24.80 51.04 4.80
N ALA A 641 25.13 52.30 5.08
CA ALA A 641 24.42 53.15 6.03
C ALA A 641 23.54 54.22 5.33
N PRO A 642 22.33 54.50 5.84
CA PRO A 642 21.65 53.75 6.87
C PRO A 642 21.25 52.40 6.28
N PRO A 643 21.22 51.35 7.08
CA PRO A 643 20.77 50.10 6.54
C PRO A 643 19.29 50.16 6.15
N GLU A 644 18.81 49.14 5.45
CA GLU A 644 17.41 48.75 5.52
C GLU A 644 17.33 47.61 6.55
N ASP A 645 16.48 47.75 7.58
CA ASP A 645 16.30 46.65 8.52
C ASP A 645 15.42 45.54 7.90
N ILE A 646 15.40 44.38 8.56
CA ILE A 646 14.64 43.20 8.09
C ILE A 646 13.13 43.45 7.95
N ASP A 647 12.62 44.49 8.60
CA ASP A 647 11.21 44.90 8.57
C ASP A 647 10.96 45.99 7.51
N GLY A 648 11.98 46.36 6.73
CA GLY A 648 11.93 47.37 5.68
C GLY A 648 11.93 48.80 6.21
N ASN A 649 12.31 49.03 7.47
CA ASN A 649 12.38 50.38 8.00
C ASN A 649 13.64 51.10 7.51
N HIS A 650 13.50 52.42 7.33
CA HIS A 650 14.56 53.30 6.83
C HIS A 650 14.81 54.52 7.72
N LEU A 651 14.03 54.69 8.79
CA LEU A 651 14.12 55.87 9.67
C LEU A 651 15.05 55.58 10.84
N THR A 652 15.84 56.57 11.24
CA THR A 652 16.77 56.46 12.39
C THR A 652 16.06 56.19 13.72
N SER A 653 14.74 56.38 13.79
CA SER A 653 13.91 55.97 14.93
C SER A 653 13.79 54.45 15.08
N ALA A 654 14.08 53.66 14.05
CA ALA A 654 14.08 52.20 14.09
C ALA A 654 15.42 51.68 14.64
N ARG A 655 15.36 50.69 15.54
CA ARG A 655 16.55 50.12 16.21
C ARG A 655 17.57 49.57 15.21
N GLY A 656 17.12 48.90 14.13
CA GLY A 656 18.01 48.35 13.10
C GLY A 656 18.79 49.42 12.33
N ILE A 657 18.30 50.66 12.34
CA ILE A 657 18.86 51.79 11.59
C ILE A 657 19.66 52.72 12.48
N GLY A 658 19.00 53.32 13.49
CA GLY A 658 19.60 54.20 14.48
C GLY A 658 20.61 55.22 13.94
N ALA A 659 21.72 55.37 14.67
CA ALA A 659 22.74 56.39 14.40
C ALA A 659 23.88 55.90 13.48
N HIS A 660 23.69 54.88 12.64
CA HIS A 660 24.74 54.35 11.74
C HIS A 660 25.39 55.45 10.90
N THR A 661 24.61 56.22 10.12
CA THR A 661 25.14 57.28 9.24
C THR A 661 25.93 58.33 10.03
N ALA A 662 25.50 58.67 11.25
CA ALA A 662 26.16 59.65 12.09
C ALA A 662 27.56 59.21 12.56
N HIS A 663 27.76 57.90 12.77
CA HIS A 663 29.05 57.35 13.17
C HIS A 663 30.01 57.10 12.00
N LEU A 664 29.50 56.78 10.81
CA LEU A 664 30.33 56.55 9.62
C LEU A 664 30.73 57.84 8.91
N SER A 665 29.97 58.92 9.10
CA SER A 665 30.23 60.21 8.45
C SER A 665 31.20 61.07 9.26
N THR A 666 32.04 61.85 8.57
CA THR A 666 32.89 62.85 9.23
C THR A 666 32.03 63.98 9.78
N GLY A 667 32.06 64.17 11.10
CA GLY A 667 31.26 65.16 11.82
C GLY A 667 32.06 66.36 12.30
N LYS A 668 31.39 67.23 13.08
CA LYS A 668 32.04 68.40 13.70
C LYS A 668 33.01 68.02 14.83
N LEU A 669 32.78 66.89 15.49
CA LEU A 669 33.49 66.50 16.71
C LEU A 669 34.51 65.38 16.48
N SER A 670 34.30 64.51 15.49
CA SER A 670 35.22 63.42 15.13
C SER A 670 35.20 63.14 13.62
N THR A 671 36.17 62.37 13.15
CA THR A 671 36.05 61.65 11.88
C THR A 671 35.06 60.48 12.01
N GLY A 672 34.63 59.94 10.86
CA GLY A 672 33.85 58.71 10.84
C GLY A 672 34.67 57.51 11.32
N PHE A 673 33.98 56.51 11.86
CA PHE A 673 34.56 55.27 12.37
C PHE A 673 34.34 54.11 11.41
N ALA A 674 35.22 53.11 11.45
CA ALA A 674 35.02 51.87 10.70
C ALA A 674 33.92 51.02 11.37
N CYS A 675 33.15 50.26 10.59
CA CYS A 675 32.04 49.44 11.09
C CYS A 675 32.48 48.44 12.18
N GLU A 676 33.71 47.91 12.06
CA GLU A 676 34.37 46.99 12.99
C GLU A 676 34.61 47.59 14.38
N THR A 677 34.41 48.90 14.54
CA THR A 677 34.43 49.56 15.85
C THR A 677 33.25 49.12 16.72
N CYS A 678 32.12 48.76 16.10
CA CYS A 678 30.89 48.42 16.80
C CYS A 678 30.53 46.93 16.69
N HIS A 679 30.71 46.31 15.52
CA HIS A 679 30.35 44.91 15.30
C HIS A 679 31.25 44.27 14.27
N THR A 680 31.30 42.93 14.28
CA THR A 680 32.06 42.18 13.27
C THR A 680 31.46 42.41 11.88
N VAL A 681 32.30 42.76 10.90
CA VAL A 681 31.92 42.88 9.49
C VAL A 681 32.49 41.67 8.75
N PRO A 682 31.64 40.77 8.22
CA PRO A 682 32.12 39.62 7.47
C PRO A 682 32.64 40.04 6.09
N GLY A 683 33.65 39.34 5.58
CA GLY A 683 34.21 39.61 4.25
C GLY A 683 33.32 39.11 3.10
N THR A 684 32.47 38.11 3.35
CA THR A 684 31.47 37.58 2.41
C THR A 684 30.15 37.36 3.14
N PHE A 685 29.03 37.35 2.42
CA PHE A 685 27.71 37.22 3.04
C PHE A 685 27.44 35.82 3.64
N ASP A 686 28.17 34.78 3.20
CA ASP A 686 27.96 33.38 3.58
C ASP A 686 28.86 32.91 4.74
N VAL A 687 29.57 33.83 5.41
CA VAL A 687 30.36 33.51 6.61
C VAL A 687 29.42 33.04 7.73
N ALA A 688 29.79 31.94 8.38
CA ALA A 688 29.05 31.40 9.51
C ALA A 688 28.91 32.43 10.64
N GLY A 689 27.69 32.59 11.15
CA GLY A 689 27.31 33.59 12.13
C GLY A 689 26.83 34.94 11.55
N HIS A 690 26.53 35.00 10.24
CA HIS A 690 25.98 36.21 9.61
C HIS A 690 24.52 36.06 9.17
N VAL A 691 24.26 35.42 8.02
CA VAL A 691 22.89 35.20 7.50
C VAL A 691 22.26 33.89 7.98
N ASP A 692 23.06 33.05 8.65
CA ASP A 692 22.73 31.70 9.12
C ASP A 692 22.52 31.63 10.65
N SER A 693 22.62 32.75 11.36
CA SER A 693 22.38 32.86 12.80
C SER A 693 21.09 33.62 13.14
N ASP A 694 20.52 33.33 14.30
CA ASP A 694 19.34 34.03 14.81
C ASP A 694 19.60 35.54 14.97
N LEU A 695 18.61 36.35 14.60
CA LEU A 695 18.64 37.81 14.73
C LEU A 695 18.50 38.23 16.20
N PRO A 696 19.08 39.36 16.63
CA PRO A 696 19.80 40.38 15.85
C PRO A 696 21.32 40.14 15.73
N ALA A 697 21.99 40.87 14.82
CA ALA A 697 23.44 40.86 14.67
C ALA A 697 24.18 41.16 15.98
N GLU A 698 25.26 40.42 16.25
CA GLU A 698 26.02 40.52 17.50
C GLU A 698 26.91 41.78 17.50
N ILE A 699 26.78 42.60 18.55
CA ILE A 699 27.59 43.81 18.76
C ILE A 699 28.89 43.43 19.47
N HIS A 700 30.01 43.68 18.81
CA HIS A 700 31.37 43.43 19.31
C HIS A 700 32.18 44.72 19.25
N PHE A 701 32.16 45.50 20.33
CA PHE A 701 32.90 46.76 20.37
C PHE A 701 34.41 46.52 20.33
N GLY A 702 35.08 47.21 19.40
CA GLY A 702 36.52 47.12 19.16
C GLY A 702 37.20 48.49 19.06
N GLY A 703 38.53 48.48 18.93
CA GLY A 703 39.32 49.68 18.65
C GLY A 703 39.14 50.81 19.67
N LEU A 704 38.87 52.01 19.17
CA LEU A 704 38.81 53.24 19.97
C LEU A 704 37.74 53.19 21.07
N ALA A 705 36.64 52.45 20.87
CA ALA A 705 35.56 52.35 21.85
C ALA A 705 36.05 51.76 23.21
N ARG A 706 37.09 50.91 23.19
CA ARG A 706 37.67 50.27 24.39
C ARG A 706 38.93 50.96 24.94
N GLN A 707 39.28 52.12 24.39
CA GLN A 707 40.49 52.86 24.79
C GLN A 707 40.44 53.24 26.28
N GLU A 708 41.61 53.38 26.92
CA GLU A 708 41.76 53.62 28.37
C GLU A 708 41.08 52.55 29.27
N GLY A 709 40.85 51.34 28.75
CA GLY A 709 40.22 50.26 29.51
C GLY A 709 38.70 50.37 29.59
N ALA A 710 38.08 51.23 28.78
CA ALA A 710 36.64 51.28 28.63
C ALA A 710 36.07 49.90 28.25
N ASN A 711 34.91 49.56 28.83
CA ASN A 711 34.22 48.29 28.56
C ASN A 711 32.83 48.57 28.00
N PRO A 712 32.72 48.90 26.70
CA PRO A 712 31.45 49.31 26.10
C PRO A 712 30.40 48.21 26.18
N THR A 713 29.17 48.60 26.48
CA THR A 713 28.03 47.68 26.56
C THR A 713 26.83 48.24 25.81
N TRP A 714 26.06 47.35 25.18
CA TRP A 714 24.83 47.65 24.47
C TRP A 714 23.68 46.86 25.08
N ASP A 715 22.62 47.54 25.51
CA ASP A 715 21.46 46.93 26.16
C ASP A 715 20.26 46.73 25.21
N GLY A 716 20.43 47.02 23.92
CA GLY A 716 19.35 47.06 22.93
C GLY A 716 18.75 48.46 22.69
N THR A 717 19.13 49.47 23.47
CA THR A 717 18.63 50.85 23.34
C THR A 717 19.71 51.92 23.55
N THR A 718 20.61 51.74 24.53
CA THR A 718 21.65 52.71 24.93
C THR A 718 23.05 52.12 24.81
N CYS A 719 24.01 52.96 24.42
CA CYS A 719 25.43 52.61 24.30
C CYS A 719 26.20 53.14 25.52
N GLN A 720 26.52 52.27 26.46
CA GLN A 720 27.10 52.64 27.76
C GLN A 720 28.59 52.33 27.82
N ASN A 721 29.30 52.96 28.77
CA ASN A 721 30.69 52.62 29.14
C ASN A 721 31.72 52.68 27.99
N SER A 722 31.43 53.41 26.91
CA SER A 722 32.34 53.58 25.77
C SER A 722 33.28 54.76 25.95
N TYR A 723 34.53 54.63 25.51
CA TYR A 723 35.48 55.74 25.48
C TYR A 723 34.92 56.96 24.74
N CYS A 724 34.29 56.75 23.58
CA CYS A 724 33.73 57.85 22.80
C CYS A 724 32.57 58.58 23.51
N HIS A 725 31.91 57.92 24.45
CA HIS A 725 30.74 58.44 25.16
C HIS A 725 31.06 58.85 26.61
N GLY A 726 32.32 59.16 26.93
CA GLY A 726 32.65 59.77 28.23
C GLY A 726 33.31 58.82 29.24
N ASN A 727 33.47 57.53 28.91
CA ASN A 727 34.18 56.59 29.77
C ASN A 727 35.70 56.65 29.57
N PHE A 728 36.27 57.80 29.87
CA PHE A 728 37.72 58.07 29.84
C PHE A 728 38.12 58.98 31.00
N THR A 729 39.41 59.15 31.19
CA THR A 729 39.94 60.00 32.26
C THR A 729 39.46 61.45 32.12
N MET A 730 38.71 61.96 33.11
CA MET A 730 38.06 63.29 33.12
C MET A 730 36.81 63.43 32.22
N GLY A 731 36.30 62.33 31.66
CA GLY A 731 35.02 62.28 30.98
C GLY A 731 33.83 62.16 31.94
N ASP A 732 32.63 62.36 31.41
CA ASP A 732 31.37 62.09 32.09
C ASP A 732 30.94 60.65 31.84
N GLN A 733 31.13 59.79 32.84
CA GLN A 733 30.79 58.36 32.76
C GLN A 733 29.28 58.09 32.76
N THR A 734 28.43 59.12 32.92
CA THR A 734 26.96 58.98 32.89
C THR A 734 26.36 59.25 31.52
N ASN A 735 27.18 59.60 30.53
CA ASN A 735 26.74 59.90 29.19
C ASN A 735 26.47 58.62 28.39
N ASP A 736 25.23 58.14 28.50
CA ASP A 736 24.73 56.92 27.86
C ASP A 736 23.75 57.26 26.72
N PRO A 737 24.24 57.58 25.50
CA PRO A 737 23.37 57.98 24.40
C PRO A 737 22.47 56.84 23.93
N THR A 738 21.24 57.21 23.56
CA THR A 738 20.22 56.35 22.94
C THR A 738 20.47 56.24 21.44
N TRP A 739 20.55 55.01 20.93
CA TRP A 739 20.91 54.71 19.54
C TRP A 739 19.97 55.31 18.48
N THR A 740 18.69 55.40 18.80
CA THR A 740 17.65 55.87 17.87
C THR A 740 17.44 57.39 17.92
N ILE A 741 18.23 58.11 18.72
CA ILE A 741 18.18 59.59 18.81
C ILE A 741 19.42 60.17 18.12
N SER A 742 19.23 60.66 16.89
CA SER A 742 20.28 61.20 16.03
C SER A 742 20.08 62.69 15.69
N ASP A 743 19.48 63.47 16.59
CA ASP A 743 19.16 64.90 16.41
C ASP A 743 20.29 65.86 16.83
N GLY A 744 21.41 65.29 17.31
CA GLY A 744 22.59 66.03 17.76
C GLY A 744 22.53 66.49 19.23
N THR A 745 21.44 66.27 19.95
CA THR A 745 21.30 66.66 21.36
C THR A 745 22.27 65.91 22.26
N GLN A 746 22.50 64.62 21.98
CA GLN A 746 23.35 63.73 22.77
C GLN A 746 24.86 63.98 22.55
N ALA A 747 25.22 64.79 21.55
CA ALA A 747 26.59 65.17 21.23
C ALA A 747 26.86 66.68 21.46
N ALA A 748 26.03 67.36 22.25
CA ALA A 748 26.24 68.76 22.59
C ALA A 748 27.49 68.95 23.47
N CYS A 749 28.19 70.08 23.33
CA CYS A 749 29.35 70.35 24.18
C CYS A 749 28.96 70.32 25.67
N GLY A 750 29.72 69.59 26.49
CA GLY A 750 29.43 69.39 27.90
C GLY A 750 28.84 68.01 28.25
N THR A 751 28.38 67.23 27.27
CA THR A 751 27.81 65.89 27.51
C THR A 751 28.88 64.83 27.74
N CYS A 752 29.98 64.83 26.97
CA CYS A 752 31.03 63.82 27.12
C CYS A 752 32.06 64.15 28.22
N HIS A 753 32.27 65.43 28.49
CA HIS A 753 33.16 65.94 29.54
C HIS A 753 32.71 67.35 29.92
N SER A 754 32.98 67.79 31.15
CA SER A 754 32.69 69.16 31.57
C SER A 754 33.54 70.19 30.80
N LEU A 755 33.12 71.45 30.82
CA LEU A 755 33.83 72.56 30.15
C LEU A 755 34.33 73.57 31.20
N PRO A 756 35.60 73.52 31.64
CA PRO A 756 36.67 72.57 31.29
C PRO A 756 36.54 71.20 32.00
N PRO A 757 37.26 70.14 31.56
CA PRO A 757 37.20 68.82 32.18
C PRO A 757 37.57 68.83 33.67
N GLN A 758 36.93 68.01 34.49
CA GLN A 758 37.20 67.97 35.93
C GLN A 758 38.60 67.40 36.21
N GLY A 759 39.25 67.84 37.29
CA GLY A 759 40.57 67.34 37.72
C GLY A 759 41.67 68.38 37.62
N ARG A 760 42.75 68.08 36.88
CA ARG A 760 43.98 68.93 36.82
C ARG A 760 43.84 70.19 35.94
N HIS A 761 42.64 70.53 35.46
CA HIS A 761 42.40 71.70 34.64
C HIS A 761 42.14 72.96 35.48
N SER A 762 42.70 74.10 35.04
CA SER A 762 42.33 75.41 35.59
C SER A 762 40.87 75.74 35.24
N LYS A 763 40.17 76.55 36.05
CA LYS A 763 38.78 77.00 35.80
C LYS A 763 38.63 77.98 34.61
N ASN A 764 39.61 78.03 33.70
CA ASN A 764 39.62 78.90 32.53
C ASN A 764 39.01 78.16 31.33
N ASP A 765 38.10 78.82 30.62
CA ASP A 765 37.39 78.31 29.44
C ASP A 765 38.16 78.52 28.13
N ARG A 766 39.36 79.12 28.16
CA ARG A 766 40.22 79.33 26.99
C ARG A 766 41.00 78.07 26.61
N CYS A 767 40.30 77.02 26.21
CA CYS A 767 40.88 75.69 25.89
C CYS A 767 42.01 75.75 24.86
N HIS A 768 41.92 76.65 23.87
CA HIS A 768 42.93 76.84 22.82
C HIS A 768 44.32 77.21 23.33
N LEU A 769 44.47 77.71 24.57
CA LEU A 769 45.79 78.01 25.11
C LEU A 769 46.63 76.72 25.22
N CYS A 770 46.02 75.61 25.59
CA CYS A 770 46.69 74.32 25.72
C CYS A 770 46.42 73.39 24.52
N HIS A 771 45.24 73.52 23.89
CA HIS A 771 44.75 72.63 22.83
C HIS A 771 44.60 73.33 21.47
N SER A 772 45.51 74.27 21.12
CA SER A 772 45.39 75.10 19.91
C SER A 772 45.34 74.33 18.59
N ASP A 773 45.82 73.08 18.57
CA ASP A 773 45.76 72.21 17.39
C ASP A 773 44.39 71.54 17.21
N VAL A 774 43.55 71.56 18.26
CA VAL A 774 42.24 70.90 18.31
C VAL A 774 41.11 71.93 18.28
N VAL A 775 41.25 73.03 19.03
CA VAL A 775 40.18 74.01 19.27
C VAL A 775 40.63 75.46 19.02
N SER A 776 39.75 76.26 18.42
CA SER A 776 39.97 77.70 18.16
C SER A 776 39.86 78.56 19.42
N SER A 777 40.24 79.84 19.31
CA SER A 777 40.05 80.85 20.35
C SER A 777 38.59 81.10 20.76
N THR A 778 37.63 80.66 19.94
CA THR A 778 36.19 80.71 20.20
C THR A 778 35.61 79.36 20.65
N ASN A 779 36.47 78.42 21.07
CA ASN A 779 36.11 77.08 21.51
C ASN A 779 35.43 76.20 20.45
N LYS A 780 35.67 76.48 19.16
CA LYS A 780 35.21 75.63 18.05
C LYS A 780 36.26 74.57 17.73
N ILE A 781 35.85 73.32 17.57
CA ILE A 781 36.75 72.26 17.07
C ILE A 781 37.18 72.61 15.64
N ILE A 782 38.49 72.75 15.44
CA ILE A 782 39.13 73.04 14.15
C ILE A 782 39.82 71.82 13.55
N ASN A 783 40.13 70.82 14.38
CA ASN A 783 40.68 69.54 13.94
C ASN A 783 39.97 68.39 14.67
N ASN A 784 38.94 67.85 14.02
CA ASN A 784 38.14 66.75 14.56
C ASN A 784 38.91 65.41 14.58
N VAL A 785 39.95 65.24 13.77
CA VAL A 785 40.86 64.07 13.80
C VAL A 785 41.61 64.00 15.13
N LEU A 786 41.86 65.14 15.77
CA LEU A 786 42.57 65.21 17.06
C LEU A 786 41.64 65.26 18.28
N HIS A 787 40.35 65.54 18.08
CA HIS A 787 39.43 65.77 19.19
C HIS A 787 38.96 64.46 19.87
N ILE A 788 38.70 63.42 19.08
CA ILE A 788 38.34 62.08 19.58
C ILE A 788 39.25 61.04 18.91
N ASN A 789 40.44 60.82 19.48
CA ASN A 789 41.46 59.94 18.92
C ASN A 789 42.20 59.07 19.93
N GLY A 790 41.74 59.03 21.19
CA GLY A 790 42.32 58.18 22.22
C GLY A 790 43.47 58.79 23.01
N LYS A 791 43.81 60.07 22.77
CA LYS A 791 44.88 60.78 23.49
C LYS A 791 44.51 62.24 23.75
N ALA A 792 45.08 62.80 24.82
CA ALA A 792 44.99 64.23 25.10
C ALA A 792 46.03 65.00 24.29
N ASP A 793 45.63 65.65 23.20
CA ASP A 793 46.51 66.49 22.38
C ASP A 793 46.70 67.88 23.03
N VAL A 794 47.79 68.03 23.79
CA VAL A 794 48.19 69.26 24.51
C VAL A 794 49.55 69.74 24.00
N ARG A 795 49.71 71.05 23.77
CA ARG A 795 51.05 71.64 23.57
C ARG A 795 51.75 71.83 24.91
N SER A 796 52.95 71.25 25.07
CA SER A 796 53.83 71.54 26.21
C SER A 796 54.18 73.03 26.22
N ARG A 797 53.97 73.71 27.36
CA ARG A 797 54.35 75.12 27.55
C ARG A 797 55.29 75.23 28.75
N ASP A 798 56.37 75.97 28.57
CA ASP A 798 57.29 76.32 29.66
C ASP A 798 56.68 77.38 30.60
N CYS A 799 57.27 77.55 31.78
CA CYS A 799 56.81 78.47 32.81
C CYS A 799 56.77 79.94 32.33
N LEU A 800 57.54 80.31 31.30
CA LEU A 800 57.61 81.68 30.77
C LEU A 800 56.36 82.06 29.98
N SER A 801 55.63 81.08 29.41
CA SER A 801 54.38 81.33 28.69
C SER A 801 53.24 81.89 29.57
N CYS A 802 53.32 81.74 30.89
CA CYS A 802 52.26 82.16 31.82
C CYS A 802 52.67 83.30 32.76
N HIS A 803 53.97 83.55 32.98
CA HIS A 803 54.46 84.57 33.93
C HIS A 803 55.40 85.57 33.25
N ASN A 804 54.86 86.74 32.86
CA ASN A 804 55.65 87.82 32.25
C ASN A 804 56.01 88.93 33.25
N GLN A 805 56.71 88.61 34.35
CA GLN A 805 57.39 89.61 35.21
C GLN A 805 58.67 89.03 35.83
N THR A 806 59.80 89.70 35.59
CA THR A 806 61.11 89.44 36.19
C THR A 806 61.14 89.69 37.70
N PRO A 807 61.66 88.77 38.53
CA PRO A 807 62.14 89.12 39.86
C PRO A 807 63.67 89.17 39.87
N ALA A 808 64.20 90.33 40.29
CA ALA A 808 65.54 90.45 40.84
C ALA A 808 65.62 89.67 42.17
N PHE A 809 66.78 89.09 42.52
CA PHE A 809 67.45 89.20 43.83
C PHE A 809 68.64 88.20 43.93
N THR A 810 69.85 88.77 43.88
CA THR A 810 71.00 88.59 44.80
C THR A 810 71.39 87.19 45.35
N THR A 811 72.52 86.69 44.81
CA THR A 811 73.81 86.34 45.47
C THR A 811 73.94 85.23 46.55
N VAL A 812 74.82 84.26 46.20
CA VAL A 812 75.79 83.40 46.95
C VAL A 812 75.25 82.44 48.04
N GLU A 813 75.79 81.22 48.26
CA GLU A 813 77.03 80.53 47.85
C GLU A 813 76.89 79.00 48.10
N GLU A 814 77.53 78.21 47.23
CA GLU A 814 78.19 76.88 47.41
C GLU A 814 77.55 75.73 48.25
N GLY A 815 77.54 74.46 47.82
CA GLY A 815 78.15 73.81 46.66
C GLY A 815 77.83 72.29 46.58
N VAL A 816 77.91 71.76 45.34
CA VAL A 816 78.63 70.53 44.88
C VAL A 816 78.39 69.23 45.69
N ASN A 817 77.99 68.06 45.18
CA ASN A 817 77.84 67.45 43.85
C ASN A 817 76.95 66.19 43.97
N SER A 818 76.24 65.86 42.87
CA SER A 818 76.04 64.50 42.27
C SER A 818 74.58 64.19 41.86
N ILE A 819 74.34 64.46 40.57
CA ILE A 819 73.30 63.96 39.62
C ILE A 819 73.60 62.46 39.31
N PRO A 820 72.71 61.55 38.78
CA PRO A 820 71.55 61.75 37.87
C PRO A 820 70.21 61.07 38.26
N LYS A 821 69.06 61.67 37.90
CA LYS A 821 68.21 61.44 36.68
C LYS A 821 67.82 59.96 36.48
N THR A 822 66.61 59.53 36.85
CA THR A 822 65.35 59.62 36.06
C THR A 822 65.47 59.01 34.66
N ASP A 823 64.74 57.93 34.38
CA ASP A 823 63.34 58.01 33.96
C ASP A 823 62.53 56.87 34.58
#